data_AF-A0A7S3PYJ3-F1
#
_entry.id   AF-A0A7S3PYJ3-F1
#
_cell.length_a   1.000
_cell.length_b   1.000
_cell.length_c   1.000
_cell.angle_alpha   90.00
_cell.angle_beta   90.00
_cell.angle_gamma   90.00
#
_symmetry.space_group_name_H-M   'P 1'
#
loop_
_entity.id
_entity.type
_entity.pdbx_description
1 polymer ?
#
loop_
_entity_poly.entity_id
_entity_poly.type
_entity_poly.pdbx_seq_one_letter_code
_entity_poly.pdbx_strand_id
1 'polypeptide(L)'
;MSSATPSKPWQRTTSSSDGGSTSVKGHSHSNSLSGPKLTSDASHIPKTHGSVGLLVIGLGGANGTTMLAGILANRKKTEWFGPRGEGPIASNYNGCITQLNQKGIHGGVGYKDKVVGLADANMAAVGGWDIRPTKLGDALLEAQILDYDLVKQVKDDMNNTTKYPVFKGLYDERFIGSSQHATASHVLSPEEVPTSREALKCIRADIRYFKWKNGVVGHTTVIWSASVEPNIELCYPGGGLDTAQQLLDAIEMTEEERGSPLPPSVIYATAAILEGCSFVNGGSQNTMCPGLAELAKQQLGVYCLGTDFKAGQTKFKTAAVEYLRTMGLTPKVIASSNHLGNNDMCNLDTGGASMRKAKLRVKSDIFAPWEEDIDHKVSVMYCPMINDEKRDFVEYTSLGFMAQHHTMVTYTRASDSVLCVPLMIDAAVFCDYFSRKSWSYENVAKGLAYLFKVPEGAAKGVDPGFFRQMQELDKQVMSAAKSDAKGKGGDEGSQMQMQRHVKFKENNQPDEDVVTEWAIPNNMGIVCAGLACVDMQLLSSTGGDGGEAIETFKGETSMAGGSVSMACKNLARLCHVDPLDDVYMQVTPPVVSNIVPLCKAGFDNTGIKLITLLEATATSCRNVDTKFMKNSRGRDSDPNARTGLAVLPIYQDGRRGCFFDAGSNATFAASEMVEMIEDVKKNSSADNGSAYGAFLFGYPHLLPEMQGEALAHVFSKARSLMEDGGIVVMDLNGVPDSSGSKQTPYGSMCTAADLKSDAVIGPALSHVDILHMNEDEVVSLTGAKLEGDDEKDKSVLSGAASMFLKCGVAVVAITRGKSGCFIKCNNEERFSSSKMLPATWVDQEIHVDASLLPAGTDINSNGAGDSFTCGLLVAALIRHTGLCLPVESTTPFKPKSPAAKNSQGNDMSASTDSLDGLSTSSSSSPTKKPTAYSLYMRENYVALKQQCSDDKKAIFSRCHEMWAAESDENKQMYERRCKEEIEKNDAEAATVAVQATPPPKAKRSDENDVPSRNLHLANQPMNLETAAQFASLVAARHIDMSTRNLTHVNINRIREESSVSAHGLEEI
;
A
#
# COMPACT_ATOMS: atom_id res chain seq x y z
N MET A 1 68.59 9.69 9.72
CA MET A 1 69.00 9.58 8.30
C MET A 1 68.63 8.19 7.78
N SER A 2 68.49 8.04 6.46
CA SER A 2 68.55 6.77 5.70
C SER A 2 67.76 5.54 6.20
N SER A 3 66.54 5.39 5.67
CA SER A 3 66.04 4.20 4.93
C SER A 3 66.75 2.83 5.05
N ALA A 4 65.95 1.77 5.23
CA ALA A 4 66.25 0.42 4.74
C ALA A 4 64.97 -0.39 4.45
N THR A 5 64.99 -1.26 3.43
CA THR A 5 63.87 -2.17 3.05
C THR A 5 64.39 -3.57 2.69
N PRO A 6 63.71 -4.63 3.16
CA PRO A 6 63.68 -5.94 2.48
C PRO A 6 62.25 -6.51 2.37
N SER A 7 61.92 -7.59 1.65
CA SER A 7 62.38 -8.20 0.40
C SER A 7 61.41 -9.36 0.05
N LYS A 8 61.38 -9.87 -1.20
CA LYS A 8 60.48 -10.97 -1.62
C LYS A 8 60.82 -12.34 -0.97
N PRO A 9 59.96 -13.36 -1.13
CA PRO A 9 60.28 -14.43 -2.10
C PRO A 9 59.14 -14.78 -3.09
N TRP A 10 59.36 -15.75 -3.98
CA TRP A 10 58.43 -16.20 -5.03
C TRP A 10 58.68 -17.69 -5.40
N GLN A 11 57.73 -18.32 -6.11
CA GLN A 11 57.79 -19.62 -6.82
C GLN A 11 57.69 -20.97 -6.04
N ARG A 12 56.62 -21.71 -6.35
CA ARG A 12 56.65 -23.05 -7.00
C ARG A 12 55.54 -23.09 -8.05
N THR A 13 55.84 -23.03 -9.35
CA THR A 13 56.07 -24.16 -10.28
C THR A 13 54.83 -25.05 -10.53
N THR A 14 54.21 -24.88 -11.70
CA THR A 14 53.31 -25.85 -12.34
C THR A 14 53.71 -26.03 -13.81
N SER A 15 53.63 -27.27 -14.29
CA SER A 15 53.97 -27.70 -15.65
C SER A 15 53.39 -29.12 -15.86
N SER A 16 52.83 -29.50 -17.00
CA SER A 16 52.71 -28.80 -18.29
C SER A 16 51.60 -29.41 -19.16
N SER A 17 51.25 -28.71 -20.25
CA SER A 17 50.98 -29.25 -21.62
C SER A 17 49.90 -30.31 -21.87
N ASP A 18 49.22 -30.32 -23.03
CA ASP A 18 48.78 -29.25 -23.95
C ASP A 18 47.83 -29.87 -25.00
N GLY A 19 47.06 -29.06 -25.75
CA GLY A 19 46.07 -29.63 -26.68
C GLY A 19 45.25 -28.66 -27.55
N GLY A 20 45.85 -27.59 -28.07
CA GLY A 20 45.21 -26.75 -29.11
C GLY A 20 45.16 -27.44 -30.49
N SER A 21 44.63 -26.84 -31.57
CA SER A 21 44.03 -25.51 -31.79
C SER A 21 43.08 -25.60 -33.02
N THR A 22 42.33 -24.60 -33.51
CA THR A 22 42.72 -23.27 -34.07
C THR A 22 41.54 -22.29 -33.95
N SER A 23 41.64 -20.99 -33.60
CA SER A 23 42.58 -19.90 -33.96
C SER A 23 42.26 -19.14 -35.27
N VAL A 24 41.61 -17.97 -35.14
CA VAL A 24 41.89 -16.74 -35.93
C VAL A 24 41.72 -15.51 -35.00
N LYS A 25 42.56 -14.47 -35.17
CA LYS A 25 42.40 -13.10 -34.62
C LYS A 25 42.14 -12.15 -35.80
N GLY A 26 41.35 -11.08 -35.75
CA GLY A 26 40.80 -10.29 -34.64
C GLY A 26 41.38 -8.86 -34.67
N HIS A 27 40.68 -7.82 -34.17
CA HIS A 27 41.24 -6.53 -33.66
C HIS A 27 40.15 -5.64 -33.00
N SER A 28 40.59 -4.81 -32.06
CA SER A 28 39.93 -3.63 -31.44
C SER A 28 38.42 -3.37 -31.62
N HIS A 29 37.67 -3.39 -30.52
CA HIS A 29 37.04 -2.17 -29.97
C HIS A 29 36.79 -2.31 -28.46
N SER A 30 36.78 -1.19 -27.73
CA SER A 30 36.69 -1.14 -26.28
C SER A 30 35.25 -1.06 -25.78
N ASN A 31 34.67 -2.20 -25.37
CA ASN A 31 33.37 -2.25 -24.70
C ASN A 31 33.50 -2.76 -23.26
N SER A 32 33.73 -1.83 -22.32
CA SER A 32 33.49 -2.11 -20.89
C SER A 32 32.01 -1.92 -20.58
N LEU A 33 31.26 -3.03 -20.49
CA LEU A 33 29.88 -3.02 -20.04
C LEU A 33 29.79 -2.54 -18.58
N SER A 34 29.48 -1.25 -18.41
CA SER A 34 28.99 -0.70 -17.15
C SER A 34 27.51 -0.35 -17.31
N GLY A 35 26.64 -1.30 -17.00
CA GLY A 35 25.29 -0.98 -16.54
C GLY A 35 25.37 -0.11 -15.26
N PRO A 36 24.26 0.51 -14.82
CA PRO A 36 24.25 1.43 -13.70
C PRO A 36 24.71 0.73 -12.40
N LYS A 37 26.00 0.89 -12.09
CA LYS A 37 26.51 0.61 -10.74
C LYS A 37 25.83 1.57 -9.81
N LEU A 38 25.26 1.05 -8.72
CA LEU A 38 25.00 1.84 -7.52
C LEU A 38 26.33 2.48 -7.10
N THR A 39 26.50 3.77 -7.38
CA THR A 39 27.65 4.54 -6.96
C THR A 39 27.59 4.64 -5.44
N SER A 40 28.45 3.88 -4.77
CA SER A 40 28.65 3.92 -3.32
C SER A 40 29.40 5.19 -2.91
N ASP A 41 28.85 6.34 -3.28
CA ASP A 41 29.31 7.64 -2.82
C ASP A 41 29.09 7.71 -1.30
N ALA A 42 30.19 7.76 -0.55
CA ALA A 42 30.17 7.74 0.90
C ALA A 42 29.63 9.04 1.53
N SER A 43 29.24 10.03 0.72
CA SER A 43 28.79 11.35 1.15
C SER A 43 27.27 11.57 1.15
N HIS A 44 26.47 10.71 0.50
CA HIS A 44 25.04 10.98 0.30
C HIS A 44 24.12 9.87 0.84
N ILE A 45 23.45 10.14 1.97
CA ILE A 45 22.37 9.29 2.50
C ILE A 45 21.14 9.45 1.59
N PRO A 46 20.53 8.38 1.04
CA PRO A 46 19.35 8.50 0.19
C PRO A 46 18.13 8.99 0.98
N LYS A 47 17.43 9.99 0.45
CA LYS A 47 16.06 10.30 0.87
C LYS A 47 15.11 9.38 0.10
N THR A 48 14.48 8.46 0.82
CA THR A 48 13.36 7.59 0.39
C THR A 48 13.52 6.84 -0.93
N HIS A 49 14.06 5.61 -0.88
CA HIS A 49 13.47 4.43 -1.53
C HIS A 49 13.91 3.18 -0.75
N GLY A 50 12.94 2.37 -0.27
CA GLY A 50 13.21 1.07 0.37
C GLY A 50 13.48 1.08 1.89
N SER A 51 12.54 1.58 2.70
CA SER A 51 12.60 1.56 4.18
C SER A 51 11.62 0.56 4.81
N VAL A 52 12.14 -0.50 5.45
CA VAL A 52 11.36 -1.42 6.31
C VAL A 52 11.17 -0.79 7.70
N GLY A 53 10.01 -0.98 8.33
CA GLY A 53 9.71 -0.46 9.68
C GLY A 53 9.95 -1.49 10.78
N LEU A 54 10.76 -1.14 11.79
CA LEU A 54 10.94 -1.92 13.02
C LEU A 54 10.42 -1.12 14.22
N LEU A 55 9.37 -1.63 14.87
CA LEU A 55 8.78 -1.07 16.08
C LEU A 55 8.99 -2.04 17.25
N VAL A 56 9.72 -1.64 18.28
CA VAL A 56 10.09 -2.52 19.40
C VAL A 56 9.33 -2.14 20.68
N ILE A 57 8.58 -3.07 21.27
CA ILE A 57 8.14 -2.93 22.67
C ILE A 57 9.34 -3.33 23.54
N GLY A 58 9.79 -2.44 24.42
CA GLY A 58 11.05 -2.57 25.15
C GLY A 58 12.26 -2.03 24.37
N LEU A 59 12.11 -0.93 23.62
CA LEU A 59 13.17 -0.36 22.79
C LEU A 59 14.41 0.08 23.60
N GLY A 60 14.22 0.58 24.82
CA GLY A 60 15.31 0.90 25.75
C GLY A 60 15.91 -0.35 26.42
N GLY A 61 15.43 -1.54 26.12
CA GLY A 61 15.94 -2.81 26.65
C GLY A 61 17.30 -3.19 26.05
N ALA A 62 17.90 -4.23 26.63
CA ALA A 62 19.18 -4.81 26.21
C ALA A 62 19.24 -5.09 24.69
N ASN A 63 18.21 -5.78 24.17
CA ASN A 63 18.10 -6.07 22.74
C ASN A 63 17.81 -4.82 21.89
N GLY A 64 16.84 -3.98 22.29
CA GLY A 64 16.41 -2.83 21.50
C GLY A 64 17.51 -1.78 21.32
N THR A 65 18.24 -1.47 22.39
CA THR A 65 19.40 -0.57 22.35
C THR A 65 20.55 -1.16 21.53
N THR A 66 20.88 -2.44 21.72
CA THR A 66 21.91 -3.15 20.94
C THR A 66 21.56 -3.23 19.45
N MET A 67 20.29 -3.43 19.12
CA MET A 67 19.78 -3.42 17.74
C MET A 67 19.94 -2.04 17.09
N LEU A 68 19.50 -0.97 17.76
CA LEU A 68 19.67 0.39 17.26
C LEU A 68 21.17 0.73 17.11
N ALA A 69 21.99 0.44 18.11
CA ALA A 69 23.44 0.67 18.09
C ALA A 69 24.12 -0.05 16.91
N GLY A 70 23.88 -1.35 16.72
CA GLY A 70 24.45 -2.13 15.62
C GLY A 70 23.98 -1.64 14.25
N ILE A 71 22.70 -1.26 14.13
CA ILE A 71 22.15 -0.67 12.90
C ILE A 71 22.79 0.68 12.58
N LEU A 72 22.98 1.57 13.56
CA LEU A 72 23.62 2.87 13.34
C LEU A 72 25.12 2.75 13.06
N ALA A 73 25.80 1.80 13.70
CA ALA A 73 27.21 1.50 13.44
C ALA A 73 27.42 1.05 11.99
N ASN A 74 26.61 0.11 11.48
CA ASN A 74 26.69 -0.33 10.08
C ASN A 74 26.40 0.81 9.09
N ARG A 75 25.38 1.65 9.35
CA ARG A 75 25.06 2.82 8.50
C ARG A 75 26.21 3.82 8.38
N LYS A 76 26.87 4.09 9.51
CA LYS A 76 27.99 5.02 9.61
C LYS A 76 29.33 4.40 9.21
N LYS A 77 29.38 3.07 9.01
CA LYS A 77 30.62 2.27 8.87
C LYS A 77 31.56 2.51 10.05
N THR A 78 31.01 2.53 11.26
CA THR A 78 31.75 2.81 12.50
C THR A 78 32.78 1.71 12.76
N GLU A 79 34.01 2.14 13.04
CA GLU A 79 35.10 1.29 13.50
C GLU A 79 35.46 1.65 14.95
N TRP A 80 35.88 0.67 15.75
CA TRP A 80 36.24 0.86 17.16
C TRP A 80 37.41 -0.04 17.58
N PHE A 81 37.96 0.19 18.77
CA PHE A 81 38.92 -0.73 19.38
C PHE A 81 38.28 -1.55 20.51
N GLY A 82 38.55 -2.87 20.50
CA GLY A 82 38.17 -3.81 21.53
C GLY A 82 38.93 -3.58 22.85
N PRO A 83 38.51 -4.24 23.95
CA PRO A 83 38.95 -3.93 25.30
C PRO A 83 40.42 -4.26 25.61
N ARG A 84 41.15 -4.93 24.71
CA ARG A 84 42.60 -5.16 24.81
C ARG A 84 43.39 -4.43 23.71
N GLY A 85 42.76 -3.52 22.98
CA GLY A 85 43.32 -2.84 21.82
C GLY A 85 43.21 -3.65 20.52
N GLU A 86 42.34 -4.67 20.46
CA GLU A 86 42.02 -5.34 19.20
C GLU A 86 41.34 -4.35 18.24
N GLY A 87 41.94 -4.00 17.11
CA GLY A 87 41.26 -3.16 16.12
C GLY A 87 42.14 -2.52 15.05
N PRO A 88 41.55 -1.66 14.19
CA PRO A 88 40.13 -1.29 14.17
C PRO A 88 39.22 -2.50 13.84
N ILE A 89 38.11 -2.61 14.59
CA ILE A 89 37.04 -3.59 14.38
C ILE A 89 35.93 -2.90 13.60
N ALA A 90 35.52 -3.48 12.46
CA ALA A 90 34.48 -2.91 11.61
C ALA A 90 33.07 -3.41 11.96
N SER A 91 32.10 -2.49 11.91
CA SER A 91 30.66 -2.78 11.99
C SER A 91 30.22 -3.85 10.99
N ASN A 92 29.40 -4.79 11.43
CA ASN A 92 28.91 -5.89 10.60
C ASN A 92 27.54 -6.40 11.08
N TYR A 93 26.94 -7.31 10.31
CA TYR A 93 25.68 -8.01 10.63
C TYR A 93 25.90 -9.54 10.79
N ASN A 94 26.98 -9.95 11.47
CA ASN A 94 27.19 -11.37 11.74
C ASN A 94 26.03 -11.95 12.55
N GLY A 95 25.57 -13.14 12.17
CA GLY A 95 24.37 -13.79 12.71
C GLY A 95 23.08 -13.48 11.97
N CYS A 96 22.97 -12.33 11.26
CA CYS A 96 21.78 -11.94 10.49
C CYS A 96 21.82 -12.64 9.13
N ILE A 97 21.12 -13.77 8.97
CA ILE A 97 21.20 -14.56 7.73
C ILE A 97 20.62 -13.83 6.51
N THR A 98 19.72 -12.86 6.71
CA THR A 98 19.20 -11.98 5.65
C THR A 98 20.22 -10.94 5.16
N GLN A 99 21.15 -10.53 6.02
CA GLN A 99 22.13 -9.47 5.73
C GLN A 99 23.50 -10.00 5.30
N LEU A 100 23.68 -11.33 5.33
CA LEU A 100 24.90 -12.01 4.94
C LEU A 100 24.78 -12.63 3.54
N ASN A 101 25.86 -12.49 2.77
CA ASN A 101 26.13 -13.26 1.56
C ASN A 101 26.41 -14.73 1.88
N GLN A 102 26.17 -15.62 0.92
CA GLN A 102 26.57 -17.04 1.00
C GLN A 102 28.07 -17.20 1.22
N LYS A 103 28.46 -18.26 1.95
CA LYS A 103 29.88 -18.53 2.29
C LYS A 103 30.20 -20.02 2.19
N GLY A 104 31.35 -20.36 1.59
CA GLY A 104 31.88 -21.72 1.51
C GLY A 104 31.51 -22.48 0.22
N ILE A 105 32.26 -23.55 -0.05
CA ILE A 105 32.32 -24.27 -1.34
C ILE A 105 30.97 -24.88 -1.76
N HIS A 106 30.08 -25.17 -0.82
CA HIS A 106 28.77 -25.78 -1.06
C HIS A 106 27.58 -24.82 -0.83
N GLY A 107 27.80 -23.50 -0.84
CA GLY A 107 26.73 -22.50 -0.69
C GLY A 107 26.15 -22.44 0.74
N GLY A 108 27.00 -22.10 1.72
CA GLY A 108 26.61 -22.00 3.13
C GLY A 108 25.73 -20.78 3.44
N VAL A 109 25.29 -20.71 4.70
CA VAL A 109 24.16 -19.87 5.14
C VAL A 109 24.37 -18.37 4.91
N GLY A 110 23.53 -17.81 4.06
CA GLY A 110 23.38 -16.39 3.76
C GLY A 110 22.31 -16.22 2.68
N TYR A 111 21.46 -15.20 2.80
CA TYR A 111 20.35 -14.97 1.87
C TYR A 111 20.49 -13.68 1.04
N LYS A 112 21.39 -12.75 1.39
CA LYS A 112 21.51 -11.42 0.76
C LYS A 112 21.80 -11.46 -0.74
N ASP A 113 22.51 -12.48 -1.18
CA ASP A 113 22.83 -12.78 -2.59
C ASP A 113 22.17 -14.09 -3.09
N LYS A 114 21.34 -14.74 -2.27
CA LYS A 114 20.60 -15.96 -2.63
C LYS A 114 19.26 -15.65 -3.30
N VAL A 115 18.59 -14.58 -2.85
CA VAL A 115 17.32 -14.11 -3.39
C VAL A 115 17.33 -12.60 -3.57
N VAL A 116 16.68 -12.13 -4.64
CA VAL A 116 16.63 -10.70 -4.99
C VAL A 116 15.59 -9.99 -4.12
N GLY A 117 15.89 -8.75 -3.71
CA GLY A 117 14.90 -7.88 -3.08
C GLY A 117 14.60 -8.18 -1.61
N LEU A 118 15.58 -8.63 -0.82
CA LEU A 118 15.55 -8.48 0.64
C LEU A 118 15.80 -7.01 1.03
N ALA A 119 15.19 -6.56 2.13
CA ALA A 119 15.47 -5.24 2.69
C ALA A 119 16.86 -5.18 3.33
N ASP A 120 17.57 -4.07 3.10
CA ASP A 120 18.85 -3.80 3.78
C ASP A 120 18.58 -3.16 5.15
N ALA A 121 19.12 -3.75 6.22
CA ALA A 121 18.96 -3.26 7.59
C ALA A 121 19.54 -1.85 7.81
N ASN A 122 20.42 -1.37 6.92
CA ASN A 122 20.89 0.02 6.90
C ASN A 122 19.79 1.03 6.50
N MET A 123 18.69 0.59 5.89
CA MET A 123 17.59 1.46 5.45
C MET A 123 16.35 1.41 6.36
N ALA A 124 16.36 0.57 7.40
CA ALA A 124 15.25 0.42 8.33
C ALA A 124 14.89 1.73 9.08
N ALA A 125 13.60 2.02 9.23
CA ALA A 125 13.12 2.91 10.29
C ALA A 125 13.09 2.13 11.62
N VAL A 126 13.50 2.75 12.72
CA VAL A 126 13.52 2.11 14.06
C VAL A 126 12.86 3.04 15.07
N GLY A 127 11.89 2.51 15.81
CA GLY A 127 11.17 3.21 16.88
C GLY A 127 10.52 2.21 17.83
N GLY A 128 9.64 2.68 18.71
CA GLY A 128 8.92 1.81 19.65
C GLY A 128 8.67 2.44 21.02
N TRP A 129 8.37 1.57 21.99
CA TRP A 129 7.93 1.93 23.33
C TRP A 129 8.90 1.39 24.39
N ASP A 130 9.01 2.06 25.53
CA ASP A 130 9.58 1.51 26.76
C ASP A 130 8.82 2.10 27.95
N ILE A 131 8.76 1.38 29.07
CA ILE A 131 8.12 1.87 30.31
C ILE A 131 9.06 2.79 31.12
N ARG A 132 10.34 2.87 30.74
CA ARG A 132 11.38 3.63 31.46
C ARG A 132 11.77 4.90 30.69
N PRO A 133 12.08 6.01 31.39
CA PRO A 133 12.47 7.28 30.77
C PRO A 133 13.93 7.34 30.30
N THR A 134 14.74 6.31 30.56
CA THR A 134 16.18 6.28 30.21
C THR A 134 16.37 6.45 28.70
N LYS A 135 17.18 7.42 28.29
CA LYS A 135 17.48 7.68 26.87
C LYS A 135 18.27 6.51 26.28
N LEU A 136 18.07 6.21 25.00
CA LEU A 136 18.51 4.95 24.40
C LEU A 136 20.04 4.74 24.41
N GLY A 137 20.84 5.81 24.33
CA GLY A 137 22.29 5.74 24.44
C GLY A 137 22.80 5.65 25.88
N ASP A 138 22.06 6.20 26.84
CA ASP A 138 22.34 6.00 28.28
C ASP A 138 22.00 4.55 28.68
N ALA A 139 20.84 4.04 28.25
CA ALA A 139 20.44 2.64 28.44
C ALA A 139 21.39 1.64 27.77
N LEU A 140 21.96 1.96 26.60
CA LEU A 140 23.01 1.15 25.96
C LEU A 140 24.27 1.06 26.83
N LEU A 141 24.67 2.16 27.47
CA LEU A 141 25.83 2.23 28.36
C LEU A 141 25.59 1.49 29.68
N GLU A 142 24.38 1.60 30.25
CA GLU A 142 23.93 0.84 31.41
C GLU A 142 23.89 -0.67 31.14
N ALA A 143 23.51 -1.09 29.92
CA ALA A 143 23.39 -2.49 29.55
C ALA A 143 24.73 -3.23 29.42
N GLN A 144 25.84 -2.53 29.14
CA GLN A 144 27.21 -3.07 29.09
C GLN A 144 27.40 -4.30 28.16
N ILE A 145 26.72 -4.30 27.01
CA ILE A 145 26.72 -5.42 26.02
C ILE A 145 27.80 -5.26 24.96
N LEU A 146 27.97 -4.04 24.43
CA LEU A 146 28.90 -3.72 23.35
C LEU A 146 30.18 -3.08 23.88
N ASP A 147 31.26 -3.16 23.11
CA ASP A 147 32.54 -2.56 23.46
C ASP A 147 32.39 -1.05 23.74
N TYR A 148 32.97 -0.59 24.86
CA TYR A 148 32.79 0.78 25.37
C TYR A 148 33.15 1.87 24.35
N ASP A 149 34.15 1.64 23.51
CA ASP A 149 34.56 2.57 22.45
C ASP A 149 33.48 2.72 21.36
N LEU A 150 32.81 1.62 20.97
CA LEU A 150 31.65 1.68 20.07
C LEU A 150 30.47 2.39 20.74
N VAL A 151 30.15 2.03 21.99
CA VAL A 151 29.06 2.65 22.77
C VAL A 151 29.25 4.18 22.81
N LYS A 152 30.46 4.64 23.15
CA LYS A 152 30.83 6.06 23.18
C LYS A 152 30.61 6.78 21.84
N GLN A 153 30.83 6.11 20.70
CA GLN A 153 30.65 6.69 19.37
C GLN A 153 29.18 6.79 18.92
N VAL A 154 28.28 5.93 19.40
CA VAL A 154 26.86 5.93 19.00
C VAL A 154 25.91 6.58 20.02
N LYS A 155 26.29 6.61 21.30
CA LYS A 155 25.48 7.03 22.45
C LYS A 155 24.76 8.36 22.25
N ASP A 156 25.47 9.42 21.89
CA ASP A 156 24.88 10.77 21.86
C ASP A 156 23.92 10.98 20.68
N ASP A 157 24.09 10.22 19.58
CA ASP A 157 23.12 10.18 18.48
C ASP A 157 21.87 9.37 18.86
N MET A 158 22.03 8.28 19.62
CA MET A 158 20.92 7.49 20.17
C MET A 158 20.13 8.26 21.25
N ASN A 159 20.78 9.18 21.96
CA ASN A 159 20.13 10.08 22.93
C ASN A 159 19.34 11.23 22.28
N ASN A 160 19.35 11.38 20.94
CA ASN A 160 18.56 12.37 20.22
C ASN A 160 17.08 11.95 20.17
N THR A 161 16.29 12.43 21.14
CA THR A 161 14.86 12.15 21.30
C THR A 161 13.99 12.66 20.13
N THR A 162 14.42 13.69 19.39
CA THR A 162 13.72 14.16 18.19
C THR A 162 13.81 13.13 17.06
N LYS A 163 14.99 12.51 16.92
CA LYS A 163 15.35 11.53 15.88
C LYS A 163 14.89 10.12 16.22
N TYR A 164 15.03 9.72 17.49
CA TYR A 164 14.62 8.43 18.04
C TYR A 164 13.59 8.65 19.17
N PRO A 165 12.34 9.00 18.84
CA PRO A 165 11.29 9.12 19.84
C PRO A 165 10.98 7.75 20.44
N VAL A 166 10.83 7.70 21.76
CA VAL A 166 10.34 6.53 22.50
C VAL A 166 8.94 6.85 23.00
N PHE A 167 7.95 6.11 22.52
CA PHE A 167 6.57 6.21 22.99
C PHE A 167 6.44 5.67 24.43
N LYS A 168 5.41 6.10 25.14
CA LYS A 168 5.10 5.62 26.50
C LYS A 168 4.70 4.16 26.46
N GLY A 169 5.32 3.30 27.27
CA GLY A 169 4.92 1.90 27.37
C GLY A 169 3.56 1.71 28.04
N LEU A 170 2.71 0.85 27.51
CA LEU A 170 1.57 0.33 28.27
C LEU A 170 2.11 -0.55 29.41
N TYR A 171 1.69 -0.26 30.64
CA TYR A 171 2.23 -0.87 31.86
C TYR A 171 1.11 -1.32 32.79
N ASP A 172 1.23 -2.55 33.29
CA ASP A 172 0.44 -3.09 34.37
C ASP A 172 1.38 -3.88 35.29
N GLU A 173 1.42 -3.50 36.57
CA GLU A 173 2.34 -4.07 37.56
C GLU A 173 2.10 -5.55 37.83
N ARG A 174 0.90 -6.06 37.52
CA ARG A 174 0.50 -7.47 37.67
C ARG A 174 1.22 -8.39 36.68
N PHE A 175 1.67 -7.84 35.55
CA PHE A 175 2.28 -8.61 34.46
C PHE A 175 3.82 -8.55 34.43
N ILE A 176 4.50 -7.73 35.24
CA ILE A 176 5.97 -7.71 35.29
C ILE A 176 6.53 -7.74 36.72
N GLY A 177 7.75 -8.24 36.88
CA GLY A 177 8.39 -8.41 38.19
C GLY A 177 8.70 -7.09 38.90
N SER A 178 8.67 -7.11 40.24
CA SER A 178 8.75 -5.88 41.05
C SER A 178 10.07 -5.12 40.95
N SER A 179 11.13 -5.72 40.40
CA SER A 179 12.33 -4.99 39.98
C SER A 179 12.07 -3.88 38.97
N GLN A 180 11.01 -4.01 38.16
CA GLN A 180 10.69 -3.06 37.09
C GLN A 180 9.89 -1.86 37.62
N HIS A 181 9.04 -2.07 38.62
CA HIS A 181 7.99 -1.13 39.07
C HIS A 181 8.55 0.27 39.37
N ALA A 182 9.63 0.37 40.14
CA ALA A 182 10.26 1.65 40.51
C ALA A 182 10.86 2.43 39.33
N THR A 183 11.03 1.80 38.17
CA THR A 183 11.54 2.43 36.94
C THR A 183 10.46 2.72 35.90
N ALA A 184 9.26 2.12 36.05
CA ALA A 184 8.13 2.19 35.14
C ALA A 184 7.40 3.55 35.23
N SER A 185 8.06 4.61 34.74
CA SER A 185 7.64 6.02 34.87
C SER A 185 7.45 6.74 33.53
N HIS A 186 7.79 6.12 32.40
CA HIS A 186 7.46 6.59 31.05
C HIS A 186 6.33 5.75 30.47
N VAL A 187 5.18 5.77 31.17
CA VAL A 187 4.07 4.85 30.94
C VAL A 187 2.80 5.55 30.49
N LEU A 188 1.96 4.85 29.74
CA LEU A 188 0.57 5.24 29.54
C LEU A 188 -0.14 5.05 30.88
N SER A 189 -0.48 6.16 31.54
CA SER A 189 -1.06 6.14 32.89
C SER A 189 -2.55 5.75 32.85
N PRO A 190 -3.11 5.21 33.95
CA PRO A 190 -4.50 4.73 33.99
C PRO A 190 -5.54 5.77 33.57
N GLU A 191 -5.28 7.06 33.82
CA GLU A 191 -6.19 8.15 33.44
C GLU A 191 -5.85 8.77 32.08
N GLU A 192 -4.85 8.24 31.37
CA GLU A 192 -4.74 8.37 29.91
C GLU A 192 -5.48 7.22 29.22
N VAL A 193 -5.31 5.98 29.70
CA VAL A 193 -5.87 4.77 29.06
C VAL A 193 -6.69 3.94 30.06
N PRO A 194 -7.89 4.41 30.47
CA PRO A 194 -8.67 3.78 31.53
C PRO A 194 -9.23 2.40 31.20
N THR A 195 -9.22 2.00 29.92
CA THR A 195 -9.56 0.64 29.51
C THR A 195 -8.59 0.10 28.45
N SER A 196 -8.61 -1.22 28.25
CA SER A 196 -7.92 -1.91 27.15
C SER A 196 -8.22 -1.30 25.77
N ARG A 197 -9.41 -0.73 25.59
CA ARG A 197 -9.87 -0.08 24.36
C ARG A 197 -9.12 1.23 24.07
N GLU A 198 -8.93 2.07 25.08
CA GLU A 198 -8.19 3.33 24.96
C GLU A 198 -6.69 3.05 24.77
N ALA A 199 -6.16 2.03 25.47
CA ALA A 199 -4.82 1.53 25.24
C ALA A 199 -4.61 1.03 23.80
N LEU A 200 -5.55 0.26 23.25
CA LEU A 200 -5.52 -0.18 21.84
C LEU A 200 -5.53 1.03 20.88
N LYS A 201 -6.46 1.98 21.06
CA LYS A 201 -6.56 3.20 20.23
C LYS A 201 -5.24 4.01 20.25
N CYS A 202 -4.64 4.17 21.42
CA CYS A 202 -3.36 4.85 21.61
C CYS A 202 -2.22 4.18 20.84
N ILE A 203 -1.99 2.88 21.07
CA ILE A 203 -0.90 2.15 20.41
C ILE A 203 -1.08 2.12 18.88
N ARG A 204 -2.33 2.00 18.40
CA ARG A 204 -2.66 2.15 16.97
C ARG A 204 -2.32 3.54 16.42
N ALA A 205 -2.47 4.62 17.20
CA ALA A 205 -2.05 5.96 16.80
C ALA A 205 -0.51 6.11 16.74
N ASP A 206 0.21 5.57 17.73
CA ASP A 206 1.69 5.55 17.76
C ASP A 206 2.28 4.85 16.52
N ILE A 207 1.72 3.70 16.13
CA ILE A 207 2.12 2.96 14.92
C ILE A 207 1.97 3.82 13.65
N ARG A 208 0.82 4.49 13.49
CA ARG A 208 0.53 5.37 12.34
C ARG A 208 1.45 6.60 12.33
N TYR A 209 1.65 7.25 13.48
CA TYR A 209 2.59 8.37 13.62
C TYR A 209 4.02 7.94 13.28
N PHE A 210 4.47 6.75 13.70
CA PHE A 210 5.78 6.21 13.34
C PHE A 210 5.92 5.98 11.83
N LYS A 211 4.95 5.30 11.20
CA LYS A 211 4.95 5.05 9.74
C LYS A 211 5.04 6.36 8.95
N TRP A 212 4.20 7.33 9.31
CA TRP A 212 4.15 8.67 8.72
C TRP A 212 5.47 9.45 8.91
N LYS A 213 5.92 9.63 10.16
CA LYS A 213 7.10 10.44 10.50
C LYS A 213 8.38 9.97 9.82
N ASN A 214 8.51 8.66 9.60
CA ASN A 214 9.71 8.05 9.02
C ASN A 214 9.59 7.73 7.53
N GLY A 215 8.44 7.99 6.89
CA GLY A 215 8.22 7.68 5.47
C GLY A 215 8.43 6.19 5.16
N VAL A 216 7.83 5.31 5.96
CA VAL A 216 8.00 3.86 5.84
C VAL A 216 7.24 3.35 4.60
N VAL A 217 7.98 2.90 3.58
CA VAL A 217 7.41 2.40 2.31
C VAL A 217 7.43 0.88 2.18
N GLY A 218 8.24 0.18 2.97
CA GLY A 218 8.20 -1.27 3.13
C GLY A 218 7.23 -1.70 4.22
N HIS A 219 7.23 -2.99 4.53
CA HIS A 219 6.40 -3.54 5.60
C HIS A 219 6.85 -3.03 6.98
N THR A 220 5.96 -3.07 7.97
CA THR A 220 6.29 -2.76 9.36
C THR A 220 6.13 -4.00 10.22
N THR A 221 7.17 -4.32 10.99
CA THR A 221 7.17 -5.41 11.98
C THR A 221 7.25 -4.84 13.39
N VAL A 222 6.25 -5.17 14.20
CA VAL A 222 6.17 -4.86 15.62
C VAL A 222 6.72 -6.05 16.41
N ILE A 223 7.76 -5.84 17.21
CA ILE A 223 8.51 -6.90 17.91
C ILE A 223 8.38 -6.70 19.42
N TRP A 224 7.85 -7.70 20.12
CA TRP A 224 7.94 -7.75 21.58
C TRP A 224 9.35 -8.16 21.99
N SER A 225 10.07 -7.24 22.64
CA SER A 225 11.34 -7.51 23.32
C SER A 225 11.40 -6.91 24.73
N ALA A 226 10.22 -6.65 25.33
CA ALA A 226 10.07 -6.24 26.72
C ALA A 226 10.10 -7.46 27.65
N SER A 227 10.03 -7.17 28.96
CA SER A 227 10.00 -8.17 30.03
C SER A 227 8.99 -9.30 29.78
N VAL A 228 9.34 -10.51 30.22
CA VAL A 228 8.45 -11.68 30.10
C VAL A 228 7.28 -11.55 31.08
N GLU A 229 6.08 -11.58 30.54
CA GLU A 229 4.81 -11.57 31.28
C GLU A 229 4.47 -12.97 31.84
N PRO A 230 3.56 -13.09 32.83
CA PRO A 230 2.94 -14.36 33.16
C PRO A 230 2.08 -14.88 31.99
N ASN A 231 1.75 -16.18 32.01
CA ASN A 231 0.80 -16.71 31.01
C ASN A 231 -0.63 -16.23 31.30
N ILE A 232 -1.36 -15.88 30.25
CA ILE A 232 -2.80 -15.57 30.27
C ILE A 232 -3.60 -16.85 30.50
N GLU A 233 -4.58 -16.81 31.39
CA GLU A 233 -5.49 -17.95 31.60
C GLU A 233 -6.58 -18.02 30.51
N LEU A 234 -7.08 -16.88 30.00
CA LEU A 234 -8.09 -16.77 28.93
C LEU A 234 -7.73 -17.39 27.56
N CYS A 235 -6.60 -18.08 27.44
CA CYS A 235 -6.11 -18.70 26.19
C CYS A 235 -6.37 -20.22 26.09
N TYR A 236 -7.27 -20.77 26.91
CA TYR A 236 -7.81 -22.12 26.71
C TYR A 236 -9.12 -22.07 25.89
N PRO A 237 -9.54 -23.17 25.22
CA PRO A 237 -10.79 -23.21 24.46
C PRO A 237 -12.04 -22.92 25.30
N GLY A 238 -12.78 -21.87 24.95
CA GLY A 238 -13.86 -21.31 25.75
C GLY A 238 -13.43 -20.17 26.68
N GLY A 239 -12.19 -19.67 26.54
CA GLY A 239 -11.61 -18.61 27.36
C GLY A 239 -11.90 -17.19 26.87
N GLY A 240 -12.61 -17.02 25.76
CA GLY A 240 -13.00 -15.71 25.23
C GLY A 240 -11.90 -14.99 24.43
N LEU A 241 -10.84 -15.70 24.03
CA LEU A 241 -9.80 -15.23 23.09
C LEU A 241 -9.60 -16.22 21.92
N ASP A 242 -10.59 -17.07 21.65
CA ASP A 242 -10.49 -18.17 20.68
C ASP A 242 -10.78 -17.75 19.23
N THR A 243 -11.50 -16.65 19.03
CA THR A 243 -11.76 -16.06 17.70
C THR A 243 -11.34 -14.60 17.63
N ALA A 244 -11.15 -14.09 16.42
CA ALA A 244 -10.85 -12.68 16.17
C ALA A 244 -11.95 -11.76 16.74
N GLN A 245 -13.23 -12.17 16.63
CA GLN A 245 -14.35 -11.42 17.21
C GLN A 245 -14.28 -11.42 18.73
N GLN A 246 -14.12 -12.58 19.38
CA GLN A 246 -14.04 -12.67 20.85
C GLN A 246 -12.86 -11.87 21.43
N LEU A 247 -11.72 -11.85 20.75
CA LEU A 247 -10.57 -11.02 21.10
C LEU A 247 -10.91 -9.52 21.11
N LEU A 248 -11.69 -9.05 20.13
CA LEU A 248 -12.11 -7.66 20.02
C LEU A 248 -13.22 -7.33 21.02
N ASP A 249 -14.23 -8.20 21.15
CA ASP A 249 -15.29 -8.11 22.16
C ASP A 249 -14.69 -8.01 23.56
N ALA A 250 -13.69 -8.85 23.88
CA ALA A 250 -12.97 -8.77 25.12
C ALA A 250 -12.31 -7.40 25.30
N ILE A 251 -11.52 -6.90 24.33
CA ILE A 251 -10.84 -5.59 24.44
C ILE A 251 -11.83 -4.42 24.66
N GLU A 252 -13.05 -4.53 24.15
CA GLU A 252 -14.15 -3.57 24.35
C GLU A 252 -14.82 -3.68 25.74
N MET A 253 -14.81 -4.85 26.39
CA MET A 253 -15.33 -5.06 27.76
C MET A 253 -14.44 -4.45 28.85
N THR A 254 -15.05 -4.09 29.99
CA THR A 254 -14.34 -3.70 31.23
C THR A 254 -13.57 -4.87 31.87
N GLU A 255 -12.71 -4.62 32.86
CA GLU A 255 -12.00 -5.70 33.56
C GLU A 255 -12.98 -6.57 34.36
N GLU A 256 -13.98 -5.93 34.96
CA GLU A 256 -15.04 -6.52 35.77
C GLU A 256 -15.94 -7.48 34.95
N GLU A 257 -16.37 -7.07 33.76
CA GLU A 257 -17.18 -7.91 32.86
C GLU A 257 -16.40 -9.12 32.33
N ARG A 258 -15.10 -8.94 32.07
CA ARG A 258 -14.17 -10.00 31.62
C ARG A 258 -13.72 -10.92 32.77
N GLY A 259 -13.91 -10.50 34.02
CA GLY A 259 -13.43 -11.16 35.24
C GLY A 259 -11.91 -11.23 35.40
N SER A 260 -11.12 -10.57 34.54
CA SER A 260 -9.65 -10.57 34.57
C SER A 260 -9.05 -9.49 33.66
N PRO A 261 -7.79 -9.07 33.89
CA PRO A 261 -7.08 -8.12 33.01
C PRO A 261 -6.54 -8.77 31.73
N LEU A 262 -6.44 -7.96 30.66
CA LEU A 262 -5.64 -8.32 29.48
C LEU A 262 -4.17 -7.88 29.67
N PRO A 263 -3.18 -8.72 29.30
CA PRO A 263 -1.79 -8.31 29.32
C PRO A 263 -1.51 -7.24 28.25
N PRO A 264 -0.57 -6.30 28.52
CA PRO A 264 -0.08 -5.37 27.52
C PRO A 264 0.33 -6.04 26.19
N SER A 265 0.97 -7.21 26.22
CA SER A 265 1.40 -7.89 24.98
C SER A 265 0.27 -8.24 24.02
N VAL A 266 -0.93 -8.58 24.50
CA VAL A 266 -2.10 -8.84 23.64
C VAL A 266 -2.58 -7.57 22.97
N ILE A 267 -2.65 -6.46 23.73
CA ILE A 267 -3.10 -5.16 23.22
C ILE A 267 -2.11 -4.65 22.17
N TYR A 268 -0.79 -4.80 22.38
CA TYR A 268 0.23 -4.52 21.36
C TYR A 268 0.14 -5.41 20.12
N ALA A 269 -0.15 -6.71 20.28
CA ALA A 269 -0.31 -7.65 19.17
C ALA A 269 -1.55 -7.31 18.32
N THR A 270 -2.70 -7.06 18.95
CA THR A 270 -3.92 -6.61 18.28
C THR A 270 -3.71 -5.27 17.58
N ALA A 271 -3.04 -4.31 18.23
CA ALA A 271 -2.72 -3.01 17.63
C ALA A 271 -1.85 -3.15 16.37
N ALA A 272 -0.82 -4.02 16.42
CA ALA A 272 0.04 -4.28 15.27
C ALA A 272 -0.75 -4.84 14.08
N ILE A 273 -1.55 -5.88 14.30
CA ILE A 273 -2.32 -6.54 13.24
C ILE A 273 -3.40 -5.59 12.69
N LEU A 274 -4.14 -4.87 13.53
CA LEU A 274 -5.15 -3.90 13.06
C LEU A 274 -4.55 -2.70 12.29
N GLU A 275 -3.25 -2.47 12.39
CA GLU A 275 -2.52 -1.46 11.62
C GLU A 275 -1.72 -2.05 10.44
N GLY A 276 -2.06 -3.26 9.99
CA GLY A 276 -1.40 -3.92 8.86
C GLY A 276 0.09 -4.17 9.10
N CYS A 277 0.50 -4.45 10.34
CA CYS A 277 1.88 -4.75 10.71
C CYS A 277 2.00 -6.22 11.13
N SER A 278 3.09 -6.88 10.76
CA SER A 278 3.42 -8.18 11.35
C SER A 278 3.78 -8.02 12.83
N PHE A 279 3.31 -8.93 13.67
CA PHE A 279 3.68 -9.00 15.09
C PHE A 279 4.64 -10.16 15.33
N VAL A 280 5.66 -9.94 16.16
CA VAL A 280 6.67 -10.95 16.52
C VAL A 280 6.82 -11.01 18.05
N ASN A 281 6.36 -12.10 18.66
CA ASN A 281 6.52 -12.37 20.08
C ASN A 281 7.92 -12.92 20.40
N GLY A 282 8.86 -12.03 20.72
CA GLY A 282 10.17 -12.39 21.24
C GLY A 282 10.18 -12.76 22.73
N GLY A 283 9.07 -12.56 23.45
CA GLY A 283 8.87 -12.96 24.85
C GLY A 283 8.51 -14.45 24.98
N SER A 284 8.27 -14.93 26.21
CA SER A 284 7.96 -16.35 26.48
C SER A 284 6.48 -16.61 26.83
N GLN A 285 5.75 -15.55 27.17
CA GLN A 285 4.33 -15.58 27.49
C GLN A 285 3.48 -16.03 26.28
N ASN A 286 2.33 -16.61 26.54
CA ASN A 286 1.37 -17.09 25.53
C ASN A 286 0.53 -15.96 24.90
N THR A 287 1.13 -14.85 24.47
CA THR A 287 0.46 -13.77 23.72
C THR A 287 -0.27 -14.30 22.48
N MET A 288 0.23 -15.38 21.87
CA MET A 288 -0.25 -15.99 20.63
C MET A 288 -1.59 -16.75 20.80
N CYS A 289 -2.65 -16.06 21.23
CA CYS A 289 -3.99 -16.65 21.35
C CYS A 289 -4.57 -17.03 19.96
N PRO A 290 -5.56 -17.95 19.89
CA PRO A 290 -6.14 -18.36 18.62
C PRO A 290 -6.81 -17.19 17.87
N GLY A 291 -7.46 -16.25 18.58
CA GLY A 291 -8.06 -15.07 17.98
C GLY A 291 -7.06 -14.12 17.31
N LEU A 292 -5.85 -13.96 17.86
CA LEU A 292 -4.77 -13.20 17.21
C LEU A 292 -4.24 -13.91 15.96
N ALA A 293 -4.23 -15.25 15.95
CA ALA A 293 -3.88 -16.02 14.77
C ALA A 293 -4.98 -15.98 13.69
N GLU A 294 -6.26 -15.88 14.07
CA GLU A 294 -7.35 -15.66 13.12
C GLU A 294 -7.31 -14.23 12.54
N LEU A 295 -7.17 -13.21 13.39
CA LEU A 295 -7.11 -11.80 12.99
C LEU A 295 -5.97 -11.53 11.99
N ALA A 296 -4.82 -12.22 12.16
CA ALA A 296 -3.72 -12.15 11.21
C ALA A 296 -4.00 -12.85 9.87
N LYS A 297 -4.78 -13.95 9.85
CA LYS A 297 -5.18 -14.63 8.59
C LYS A 297 -6.14 -13.79 7.74
N GLN A 298 -6.90 -12.90 8.37
CA GLN A 298 -7.84 -11.99 7.69
C GLN A 298 -7.14 -10.89 6.88
N GLN A 299 -5.82 -10.75 6.97
CA GLN A 299 -5.05 -9.70 6.29
C GLN A 299 -3.89 -10.27 5.46
N LEU A 300 -3.85 -9.92 4.17
CA LEU A 300 -2.81 -10.37 3.26
C LEU A 300 -1.47 -9.68 3.58
N GLY A 301 -0.38 -10.46 3.64
CA GLY A 301 0.96 -9.94 3.95
C GLY A 301 1.20 -9.59 5.42
N VAL A 302 0.28 -9.92 6.33
CA VAL A 302 0.42 -9.74 7.78
C VAL A 302 0.68 -11.09 8.45
N TYR A 303 1.60 -11.10 9.40
CA TYR A 303 2.05 -12.33 10.07
C TYR A 303 2.13 -12.13 11.58
N CYS A 304 1.50 -13.01 12.34
CA CYS A 304 1.65 -13.07 13.80
C CYS A 304 2.57 -14.26 14.12
N LEU A 305 3.75 -14.00 14.68
CA LEU A 305 4.83 -14.98 14.79
C LEU A 305 5.33 -15.09 16.23
N GLY A 306 5.63 -16.30 16.68
CA GLY A 306 6.10 -16.55 18.04
C GLY A 306 6.42 -18.05 18.26
N THR A 307 6.95 -18.44 19.40
CA THR A 307 7.21 -17.63 20.61
C THR A 307 8.61 -17.89 21.19
N ASP A 308 9.20 -16.82 21.73
CA ASP A 308 10.54 -16.69 22.33
C ASP A 308 11.71 -16.94 21.35
N PHE A 309 12.63 -15.97 21.21
CA PHE A 309 13.71 -16.07 20.23
C PHE A 309 14.72 -17.20 20.54
N LYS A 310 15.05 -17.99 19.51
CA LYS A 310 16.00 -19.12 19.56
C LYS A 310 17.42 -18.66 19.25
N ALA A 311 17.95 -17.82 20.13
CA ALA A 311 19.28 -17.21 20.05
C ALA A 311 20.43 -18.19 20.40
N GLY A 312 20.67 -18.42 21.69
CA GLY A 312 21.73 -19.30 22.23
C GLY A 312 21.31 -20.76 22.45
N GLN A 313 21.34 -21.23 23.71
CA GLN A 313 21.15 -22.64 24.11
C GLN A 313 20.18 -23.45 23.24
N THR A 314 18.94 -22.99 23.08
CA THR A 314 17.89 -23.75 22.38
C THR A 314 18.22 -24.00 20.90
N LYS A 315 18.93 -23.10 20.23
CA LYS A 315 19.33 -23.24 18.81
C LYS A 315 20.29 -24.41 18.63
N PHE A 316 21.32 -24.45 19.47
CA PHE A 316 22.25 -25.57 19.52
C PHE A 316 21.58 -26.84 20.06
N LYS A 317 20.69 -26.72 21.06
CA LYS A 317 20.03 -27.87 21.69
C LYS A 317 19.20 -28.69 20.70
N THR A 318 18.39 -28.07 19.83
CA THR A 318 17.62 -28.85 18.86
C THR A 318 18.49 -29.41 17.74
N ALA A 319 19.50 -28.66 17.28
CA ALA A 319 20.52 -29.16 16.33
C ALA A 319 21.30 -30.38 16.88
N ALA A 320 21.68 -30.35 18.16
CA ALA A 320 22.43 -31.41 18.82
C ALA A 320 21.61 -32.70 18.98
N VAL A 321 20.34 -32.60 19.34
CA VAL A 321 19.48 -33.78 19.49
C VAL A 321 19.06 -34.33 18.13
N GLU A 322 18.85 -33.47 17.13
CA GLU A 322 18.66 -33.87 15.73
C GLU A 322 19.89 -34.63 15.20
N TYR A 323 21.11 -34.20 15.54
CA TYR A 323 22.35 -34.93 15.26
C TYR A 323 22.43 -36.29 15.98
N LEU A 324 22.12 -36.35 17.29
CA LEU A 324 22.10 -37.61 18.06
C LEU A 324 21.11 -38.63 17.44
N ARG A 325 19.89 -38.20 17.11
CA ARG A 325 18.88 -39.02 16.41
C ARG A 325 19.37 -39.45 15.02
N THR A 326 20.07 -38.58 14.29
CA THR A 326 20.65 -38.89 12.96
C THR A 326 21.78 -39.94 13.04
N MET A 327 22.51 -40.02 14.14
CA MET A 327 23.47 -41.11 14.40
C MET A 327 22.80 -42.45 14.78
N GLY A 328 21.48 -42.51 14.89
CA GLY A 328 20.76 -43.69 15.38
C GLY A 328 20.85 -43.90 16.90
N LEU A 329 21.26 -42.88 17.66
CA LEU A 329 21.16 -42.89 19.12
C LEU A 329 19.73 -42.49 19.54
N THR A 330 19.23 -43.07 20.63
CA THR A 330 17.94 -42.68 21.23
C THR A 330 18.20 -41.69 22.37
N PRO A 331 17.85 -40.40 22.25
CA PRO A 331 17.96 -39.45 23.36
C PRO A 331 17.07 -39.90 24.52
N LYS A 332 17.54 -39.75 25.77
CA LYS A 332 16.75 -40.12 26.96
C LYS A 332 16.77 -39.12 28.10
N VAL A 333 17.84 -38.35 28.28
CA VAL A 333 17.87 -37.24 29.23
C VAL A 333 18.46 -36.01 28.56
N ILE A 334 17.81 -34.86 28.74
CA ILE A 334 18.34 -33.55 28.36
C ILE A 334 18.25 -32.66 29.60
N ALA A 335 19.33 -32.60 30.38
CA ALA A 335 19.40 -31.79 31.58
C ALA A 335 20.13 -30.48 31.27
N SER A 336 19.54 -29.33 31.60
CA SER A 336 20.10 -28.03 31.23
C SER A 336 19.93 -26.95 32.29
N SER A 337 20.97 -26.13 32.46
CA SER A 337 20.92 -24.90 33.27
C SER A 337 21.27 -23.69 32.41
N ASN A 338 20.67 -22.54 32.74
CA ASN A 338 20.90 -21.24 32.12
C ASN A 338 21.19 -20.25 33.25
N HIS A 339 22.34 -19.59 33.20
CA HIS A 339 22.70 -18.53 34.15
C HIS A 339 22.74 -17.21 33.37
N LEU A 340 22.09 -16.16 33.89
CA LEU A 340 22.03 -14.84 33.27
C LEU A 340 21.86 -13.77 34.35
N GLY A 341 22.49 -12.60 34.17
CA GLY A 341 22.48 -11.49 35.14
C GLY A 341 21.79 -10.21 34.66
N ASN A 342 21.29 -10.18 33.42
CA ASN A 342 20.62 -9.02 32.85
C ASN A 342 19.17 -8.87 33.35
N ASN A 343 18.47 -7.86 32.83
CA ASN A 343 17.12 -7.49 33.26
C ASN A 343 16.04 -8.56 32.98
N ASP A 344 16.19 -9.41 31.95
CA ASP A 344 15.25 -10.52 31.69
C ASP A 344 15.19 -11.47 32.88
N MET A 345 16.36 -11.86 33.40
CA MET A 345 16.44 -12.77 34.54
C MET A 345 16.11 -12.08 35.87
N CYS A 346 16.36 -10.76 36.01
CA CYS A 346 15.94 -9.99 37.18
C CYS A 346 14.39 -9.86 37.26
N ASN A 347 13.73 -9.61 36.13
CA ASN A 347 12.26 -9.63 36.01
C ASN A 347 11.68 -10.99 36.42
N LEU A 348 12.29 -12.09 35.94
CA LEU A 348 11.87 -13.46 36.29
C LEU A 348 12.14 -13.81 37.75
N ASP A 349 13.21 -13.28 38.34
CA ASP A 349 13.51 -13.55 39.74
C ASP A 349 12.48 -12.88 40.67
N THR A 350 12.18 -11.60 40.38
CA THR A 350 11.25 -10.76 41.16
C THR A 350 9.77 -10.93 40.83
N GLY A 351 9.41 -11.50 39.67
CA GLY A 351 8.02 -11.83 39.29
C GLY A 351 7.48 -13.13 39.89
N GLY A 352 8.29 -13.90 40.60
CA GLY A 352 7.84 -15.13 41.27
C GLY A 352 7.44 -16.27 40.31
N ALA A 353 6.50 -17.12 40.74
CA ALA A 353 6.27 -18.42 40.11
C ALA A 353 5.57 -18.36 38.73
N SER A 354 4.70 -17.37 38.49
CA SER A 354 3.91 -17.24 37.26
C SER A 354 4.76 -16.84 36.05
N MET A 355 5.59 -15.81 36.17
CA MET A 355 6.55 -15.41 35.12
C MET A 355 7.61 -16.51 34.89
N ARG A 356 8.09 -17.18 35.95
CA ARG A 356 8.99 -18.34 35.80
C ARG A 356 8.30 -19.51 35.07
N LYS A 357 7.01 -19.78 35.31
CA LYS A 357 6.21 -20.77 34.57
C LYS A 357 6.09 -20.42 33.08
N ALA A 358 5.91 -19.14 32.73
CA ALA A 358 5.92 -18.67 31.34
C ALA A 358 7.28 -18.92 30.65
N LYS A 359 8.40 -18.54 31.29
CA LYS A 359 9.76 -18.80 30.79
C LYS A 359 10.08 -20.30 30.66
N LEU A 360 9.59 -21.13 31.59
CA LEU A 360 9.85 -22.57 31.60
C LEU A 360 9.04 -23.33 30.54
N ARG A 361 7.82 -22.90 30.21
CA ARG A 361 6.96 -23.52 29.18
C ARG A 361 7.66 -23.65 27.82
N VAL A 362 8.19 -22.54 27.30
CA VAL A 362 8.98 -22.49 26.05
C VAL A 362 10.37 -23.13 26.16
N LYS A 363 10.67 -23.77 27.30
CA LYS A 363 11.91 -24.47 27.61
C LYS A 363 11.69 -25.96 27.89
N SER A 364 10.55 -26.39 28.44
CA SER A 364 10.17 -27.80 28.56
C SER A 364 9.66 -28.35 27.22
N ASP A 365 8.77 -27.61 26.56
CA ASP A 365 7.89 -28.16 25.53
C ASP A 365 8.56 -28.28 24.14
N ILE A 366 9.84 -27.88 24.04
CA ILE A 366 10.65 -27.83 22.81
C ILE A 366 10.58 -29.13 22.00
N PHE A 367 10.55 -30.30 22.65
CA PHE A 367 10.58 -31.60 21.98
C PHE A 367 9.22 -32.30 21.87
N ALA A 368 8.13 -31.67 22.30
CA ALA A 368 6.79 -32.25 22.21
C ALA A 368 6.40 -32.72 20.78
N PRO A 369 6.75 -32.01 19.68
CA PRO A 369 6.42 -32.46 18.32
C PRO A 369 7.20 -33.71 17.82
N TRP A 370 8.08 -34.30 18.62
CA TRP A 370 8.73 -35.59 18.30
C TRP A 370 8.05 -36.79 18.97
N GLU A 371 7.14 -36.57 19.93
CA GLU A 371 6.42 -37.63 20.66
C GLU A 371 7.33 -38.68 21.34
N GLU A 372 8.60 -38.34 21.58
CA GLU A 372 9.60 -39.20 22.21
C GLU A 372 9.64 -39.04 23.74
N ASP A 373 9.69 -40.16 24.45
CA ASP A 373 9.96 -40.21 25.90
C ASP A 373 11.41 -39.78 26.19
N ILE A 374 11.57 -38.49 26.47
CA ILE A 374 12.83 -37.82 26.81
C ILE A 374 12.64 -37.06 28.13
N ASP A 375 13.47 -37.36 29.14
CA ASP A 375 13.46 -36.58 30.39
C ASP A 375 14.14 -35.22 30.18
N HIS A 376 13.33 -34.20 29.89
CA HIS A 376 13.80 -32.84 29.62
C HIS A 376 13.71 -31.97 30.89
N LYS A 377 14.86 -31.69 31.51
CA LYS A 377 14.95 -30.80 32.69
C LYS A 377 15.61 -29.47 32.33
N VAL A 378 15.01 -28.35 32.77
CA VAL A 378 15.55 -27.01 32.56
C VAL A 378 15.51 -26.19 33.85
N SER A 379 16.66 -25.62 34.21
CA SER A 379 16.80 -24.62 35.27
C SER A 379 17.21 -23.26 34.69
N VAL A 380 16.75 -22.18 35.32
CA VAL A 380 17.09 -20.78 35.03
C VAL A 380 17.49 -20.11 36.34
N MET A 381 18.61 -19.37 36.34
CA MET A 381 19.20 -18.78 37.54
C MET A 381 19.63 -17.34 37.29
N TYR A 382 19.20 -16.44 38.19
CA TYR A 382 19.66 -15.06 38.22
C TYR A 382 21.07 -14.98 38.81
N CYS A 383 21.98 -14.34 38.09
CA CYS A 383 23.40 -14.27 38.41
C CYS A 383 23.94 -12.86 38.04
N PRO A 384 23.64 -11.80 38.80
CA PRO A 384 23.87 -10.41 38.38
C PRO A 384 25.32 -10.12 37.93
N MET A 385 26.32 -10.74 38.57
CA MET A 385 27.76 -10.59 38.23
C MET A 385 28.17 -11.03 36.81
N ILE A 386 27.31 -11.71 36.04
CA ILE A 386 27.59 -12.04 34.63
C ILE A 386 26.76 -11.22 33.63
N ASN A 387 25.84 -10.36 34.11
CA ASN A 387 25.01 -9.48 33.27
C ASN A 387 24.45 -10.20 32.01
N ASP A 388 24.68 -9.69 30.80
CA ASP A 388 24.19 -10.28 29.55
C ASP A 388 25.02 -11.49 29.08
N GLU A 389 26.17 -11.77 29.71
CA GLU A 389 27.02 -12.92 29.40
C GLU A 389 26.40 -14.23 29.91
N LYS A 390 25.42 -14.70 29.15
CA LYS A 390 24.71 -15.95 29.36
C LYS A 390 25.66 -17.15 29.40
N ARG A 391 25.50 -17.97 30.43
CA ARG A 391 26.28 -19.20 30.65
C ARG A 391 25.36 -20.40 30.69
N ASP A 392 25.48 -21.25 29.68
CA ASP A 392 24.60 -22.37 29.43
C ASP A 392 25.36 -23.68 29.60
N PHE A 393 24.78 -24.61 30.35
CA PHE A 393 25.28 -25.98 30.48
C PHE A 393 24.16 -26.93 30.05
N VAL A 394 24.47 -27.90 29.19
CA VAL A 394 23.52 -28.94 28.77
C VAL A 394 24.21 -30.30 28.72
N GLU A 395 23.64 -31.27 29.42
CA GLU A 395 23.92 -32.70 29.25
C GLU A 395 22.87 -33.32 28.31
N TYR A 396 23.33 -34.16 27.39
CA TYR A 396 22.52 -35.02 26.54
C TYR A 396 22.95 -36.47 26.78
N THR A 397 22.13 -37.24 27.49
CA THR A 397 22.36 -38.68 27.71
C THR A 397 21.40 -39.49 26.84
N SER A 398 21.95 -40.45 26.09
CA SER A 398 21.30 -41.21 25.04
C SER A 398 21.67 -42.70 25.12
N LEU A 399 20.85 -43.57 24.54
CA LEU A 399 21.15 -45.00 24.35
C LEU A 399 21.76 -45.24 22.97
N GLY A 400 22.82 -46.05 22.92
CA GLY A 400 23.46 -46.53 21.69
C GLY A 400 23.39 -48.05 21.54
N PHE A 401 24.38 -48.62 20.85
CA PHE A 401 24.49 -50.07 20.62
C PHE A 401 24.42 -50.86 21.93
N MET A 402 23.64 -51.96 21.94
CA MET A 402 23.37 -52.77 23.14
C MET A 402 22.90 -51.95 24.36
N ALA A 403 22.11 -50.90 24.11
CA ALA A 403 21.60 -49.95 25.11
C ALA A 403 22.68 -49.29 25.99
N GLN A 404 23.95 -49.27 25.54
CA GLN A 404 25.03 -48.60 26.28
C GLN A 404 24.84 -47.08 26.25
N HIS A 405 25.15 -46.42 27.37
CA HIS A 405 24.93 -44.99 27.52
C HIS A 405 25.97 -44.18 26.74
N HIS A 406 25.51 -43.16 26.02
CA HIS A 406 26.30 -42.10 25.42
C HIS A 406 25.90 -40.77 26.06
N THR A 407 26.84 -40.11 26.73
CA THR A 407 26.64 -38.81 27.37
C THR A 407 27.52 -37.75 26.71
N MET A 408 26.89 -36.69 26.21
CA MET A 408 27.56 -35.50 25.67
C MET A 408 27.25 -34.31 26.58
N VAL A 409 28.27 -33.52 26.93
CA VAL A 409 28.11 -32.28 27.71
C VAL A 409 28.56 -31.10 26.86
N THR A 410 27.80 -30.02 26.89
CA THR A 410 28.17 -28.75 26.25
C THR A 410 28.08 -27.59 27.22
N TYR A 411 29.05 -26.68 27.13
CA TYR A 411 29.10 -25.43 27.86
C TYR A 411 29.25 -24.28 26.87
N THR A 412 28.35 -23.30 26.94
CA THR A 412 28.32 -22.14 26.04
C THR A 412 28.35 -20.86 26.86
N ARG A 413 29.17 -19.90 26.42
CA ARG A 413 29.30 -18.53 26.96
C ARG A 413 29.12 -17.54 25.82
N ALA A 414 28.11 -16.68 25.89
CA ALA A 414 27.84 -15.65 24.87
C ALA A 414 27.01 -14.50 25.47
N SER A 415 27.01 -13.33 24.83
CA SER A 415 25.98 -12.32 25.09
C SER A 415 24.64 -12.81 24.52
N ASP A 416 23.56 -12.74 25.29
CA ASP A 416 22.23 -13.15 24.82
C ASP A 416 21.69 -12.12 23.82
N SER A 417 21.88 -10.82 24.06
CA SER A 417 21.47 -9.76 23.13
C SER A 417 22.22 -9.81 21.79
N VAL A 418 23.53 -10.07 21.77
CA VAL A 418 24.31 -10.21 20.52
C VAL A 418 23.84 -11.43 19.69
N LEU A 419 23.30 -12.48 20.33
CA LEU A 419 22.69 -13.62 19.62
C LEU A 419 21.20 -13.42 19.28
N CYS A 420 20.48 -12.57 20.01
CA CYS A 420 19.05 -12.33 19.85
C CYS A 420 18.74 -11.24 18.80
N VAL A 421 19.46 -10.11 18.83
CA VAL A 421 19.29 -8.98 17.91
C VAL A 421 19.32 -9.38 16.43
N PRO A 422 20.23 -10.28 15.98
CA PRO A 422 20.20 -10.77 14.60
C PRO A 422 18.88 -11.41 14.18
N LEU A 423 18.20 -12.12 15.08
CA LEU A 423 16.92 -12.76 14.81
C LEU A 423 15.76 -11.77 14.74
N MET A 424 15.84 -10.64 15.47
CA MET A 424 14.89 -9.53 15.34
C MET A 424 14.99 -8.87 13.95
N ILE A 425 16.21 -8.67 13.47
CA ILE A 425 16.48 -8.10 12.13
C ILE A 425 16.04 -9.07 11.04
N ASP A 426 16.42 -10.36 11.14
CA ASP A 426 16.00 -11.38 10.18
C ASP A 426 14.48 -11.55 10.15
N ALA A 427 13.80 -11.49 11.30
CA ALA A 427 12.34 -11.52 11.38
C ALA A 427 11.71 -10.37 10.57
N ALA A 428 12.12 -9.12 10.82
CA ALA A 428 11.56 -7.96 10.13
C ALA A 428 11.84 -7.97 8.62
N VAL A 429 13.04 -8.38 8.22
CA VAL A 429 13.44 -8.43 6.79
C VAL A 429 12.74 -9.58 6.06
N PHE A 430 12.53 -10.74 6.69
CA PHE A 430 11.72 -11.80 6.08
C PHE A 430 10.22 -11.46 6.07
N CYS A 431 9.68 -10.82 7.11
CA CYS A 431 8.29 -10.33 7.08
C CYS A 431 8.07 -9.36 5.93
N ASP A 432 8.97 -8.40 5.69
CA ASP A 432 8.91 -7.48 4.55
C ASP A 432 9.05 -8.20 3.19
N TYR A 433 9.98 -9.14 3.06
CA TYR A 433 10.14 -9.95 1.84
C TYR A 433 8.88 -10.76 1.51
N PHE A 434 8.35 -11.52 2.48
CA PHE A 434 7.17 -12.36 2.26
C PHE A 434 5.89 -11.54 2.09
N SER A 435 5.75 -10.42 2.79
CA SER A 435 4.62 -9.50 2.65
C SER A 435 4.55 -8.91 1.24
N ARG A 436 5.69 -8.45 0.69
CA ARG A 436 5.82 -8.01 -0.71
C ARG A 436 5.68 -9.14 -1.76
N LYS A 437 5.54 -10.40 -1.32
CA LYS A 437 5.20 -11.57 -2.15
C LYS A 437 3.80 -12.12 -1.87
N SER A 438 3.01 -11.46 -1.02
CA SER A 438 1.70 -11.93 -0.56
C SER A 438 1.72 -13.39 -0.06
N TRP A 439 2.86 -13.84 0.51
CA TRP A 439 3.06 -15.25 0.84
C TRP A 439 2.16 -15.65 2.02
N SER A 440 1.54 -16.83 1.97
CA SER A 440 0.52 -17.20 2.96
C SER A 440 1.10 -17.36 4.36
N TYR A 441 0.34 -16.90 5.36
CA TYR A 441 0.78 -16.86 6.76
C TYR A 441 1.16 -18.26 7.29
N GLU A 442 0.46 -19.34 6.93
CA GLU A 442 0.85 -20.72 7.28
C GLU A 442 2.25 -21.08 6.76
N ASN A 443 2.59 -20.66 5.54
CA ASN A 443 3.88 -20.94 4.93
C ASN A 443 5.00 -20.08 5.51
N VAL A 444 4.73 -18.80 5.78
CA VAL A 444 5.67 -17.90 6.45
C VAL A 444 5.93 -18.34 7.88
N ALA A 445 4.91 -18.70 8.65
CA ALA A 445 5.05 -19.17 10.02
C ALA A 445 5.89 -20.46 10.09
N LYS A 446 5.67 -21.41 9.18
CA LYS A 446 6.47 -22.65 9.08
C LYS A 446 7.92 -22.37 8.67
N GLY A 447 8.14 -21.51 7.66
CA GLY A 447 9.49 -21.12 7.23
C GLY A 447 10.26 -20.37 8.31
N LEU A 448 9.59 -19.49 9.07
CA LEU A 448 10.20 -18.68 10.13
C LEU A 448 10.25 -19.35 11.50
N ALA A 449 9.79 -20.60 11.63
CA ALA A 449 9.86 -21.40 12.86
C ALA A 449 11.29 -21.52 13.43
N TYR A 450 12.33 -21.42 12.59
CA TYR A 450 13.73 -21.42 13.00
C TYR A 450 14.10 -20.26 13.97
N LEU A 451 13.33 -19.17 13.96
CA LEU A 451 13.51 -18.02 14.85
C LEU A 451 13.10 -18.30 16.30
N PHE A 452 12.24 -19.30 16.55
CA PHE A 452 11.51 -19.44 17.82
C PHE A 452 11.86 -20.71 18.60
N LYS A 453 11.76 -20.64 19.94
CA LYS A 453 12.03 -21.77 20.85
C LYS A 453 10.90 -22.80 20.80
N VAL A 454 9.65 -22.33 20.83
CA VAL A 454 8.43 -23.11 20.61
C VAL A 454 7.59 -22.34 19.59
N PRO A 455 7.52 -22.79 18.33
CA PRO A 455 6.69 -22.15 17.31
C PRO A 455 5.19 -22.28 17.62
N GLU A 456 4.46 -21.17 17.55
CA GLU A 456 3.05 -21.05 17.91
C GLU A 456 2.19 -20.55 16.72
N GLY A 457 0.90 -20.33 16.95
CA GLY A 457 -0.05 -19.95 15.90
C GLY A 457 -0.03 -20.94 14.73
N ALA A 458 0.13 -20.44 13.51
CA ALA A 458 0.19 -21.26 12.30
C ALA A 458 1.47 -22.12 12.15
N ALA A 459 2.45 -21.98 13.04
CA ALA A 459 3.65 -22.82 13.13
C ALA A 459 3.57 -23.93 14.20
N LYS A 460 2.46 -24.01 14.95
CA LYS A 460 2.29 -25.00 16.02
C LYS A 460 2.48 -26.43 15.50
N GLY A 461 3.37 -27.19 16.15
CA GLY A 461 3.67 -28.59 15.79
C GLY A 461 4.72 -28.77 14.69
N VAL A 462 5.39 -27.70 14.22
CA VAL A 462 6.56 -27.83 13.33
C VAL A 462 7.70 -28.55 14.06
N ASP A 463 8.38 -29.46 13.36
CA ASP A 463 9.54 -30.22 13.86
C ASP A 463 10.58 -29.26 14.48
N PRO A 464 11.00 -29.44 15.76
CA PRO A 464 11.93 -28.54 16.43
C PRO A 464 13.38 -28.60 15.93
N GLY A 465 13.74 -29.62 15.13
CA GLY A 465 15.07 -29.80 14.56
C GLY A 465 15.56 -28.56 13.81
N PHE A 466 16.71 -28.03 14.20
CA PHE A 466 17.24 -26.80 13.63
C PHE A 466 17.52 -26.93 12.13
N PHE A 467 18.12 -28.05 11.69
CA PHE A 467 18.45 -28.24 10.29
C PHE A 467 17.20 -28.44 9.43
N ARG A 468 16.19 -29.18 9.93
CA ARG A 468 14.86 -29.27 9.31
C ARG A 468 14.15 -27.93 9.19
N GLN A 469 14.18 -27.09 10.23
CA GLN A 469 13.58 -25.75 10.15
C GLN A 469 14.34 -24.82 9.20
N MET A 470 15.67 -24.94 9.10
CA MET A 470 16.45 -24.23 8.07
C MET A 470 16.17 -24.75 6.64
N GLN A 471 15.84 -26.04 6.47
CA GLN A 471 15.38 -26.59 5.19
C GLN A 471 13.98 -26.10 4.83
N GLU A 472 13.05 -26.01 5.78
CA GLU A 472 11.71 -25.45 5.55
C GLU A 472 11.79 -23.95 5.25
N LEU A 473 12.63 -23.18 5.95
CA LEU A 473 12.96 -21.80 5.60
C LEU A 473 13.39 -21.70 4.14
N ASP A 474 14.39 -22.48 3.73
CA ASP A 474 14.94 -22.39 2.38
C ASP A 474 13.91 -22.79 1.33
N LYS A 475 13.15 -23.85 1.58
CA LYS A 475 12.01 -24.28 0.77
C LYS A 475 10.99 -23.16 0.59
N GLN A 476 10.63 -22.42 1.64
CA GLN A 476 9.65 -21.34 1.57
C GLN A 476 10.20 -20.10 0.88
N VAL A 477 11.42 -19.65 1.24
CA VAL A 477 12.09 -18.49 0.62
C VAL A 477 12.33 -18.73 -0.88
N MET A 478 12.84 -19.91 -1.25
CA MET A 478 13.08 -20.28 -2.65
C MET A 478 11.79 -20.60 -3.41
N SER A 479 10.68 -20.95 -2.74
CA SER A 479 9.37 -21.05 -3.39
C SER A 479 8.80 -19.66 -3.71
N ALA A 480 8.88 -18.72 -2.77
CA ALA A 480 8.49 -17.32 -2.98
C ALA A 480 9.33 -16.62 -4.06
N ALA A 481 10.61 -16.99 -4.21
CA ALA A 481 11.45 -16.55 -5.34
C ALA A 481 11.10 -17.28 -6.66
N LYS A 482 10.64 -18.53 -6.60
CA LYS A 482 10.26 -19.31 -7.80
C LYS A 482 8.87 -18.98 -8.34
N SER A 483 8.00 -18.32 -7.58
CA SER A 483 6.81 -17.66 -8.13
C SER A 483 7.20 -16.61 -9.19
N ASP A 484 8.31 -15.89 -8.99
CA ASP A 484 8.85 -14.97 -10.00
C ASP A 484 9.46 -15.76 -11.18
N ALA A 485 10.25 -16.80 -10.87
CA ALA A 485 11.01 -17.55 -11.87
C ALA A 485 10.14 -18.41 -12.79
N LYS A 486 8.91 -18.80 -12.40
CA LYS A 486 8.01 -19.57 -13.27
C LYS A 486 7.43 -18.77 -14.45
N GLY A 487 7.59 -17.44 -14.48
CA GLY A 487 7.41 -16.64 -15.69
C GLY A 487 8.62 -16.64 -16.64
N LYS A 488 9.73 -17.29 -16.27
CA LYS A 488 11.03 -17.22 -16.96
C LYS A 488 11.64 -18.60 -17.21
N GLY A 489 11.07 -19.33 -18.17
CA GLY A 489 11.67 -20.58 -18.66
C GLY A 489 10.78 -21.34 -19.64
N GLY A 490 11.05 -21.19 -20.95
CA GLY A 490 10.69 -22.20 -21.93
C GLY A 490 11.65 -23.39 -21.80
N ASP A 491 11.12 -24.62 -21.85
CA ASP A 491 11.87 -25.84 -21.53
C ASP A 491 12.14 -26.68 -22.78
N GLU A 492 13.41 -26.75 -23.22
CA GLU A 492 13.84 -27.63 -24.32
C GLU A 492 14.54 -28.90 -23.81
N GLY A 493 13.72 -29.85 -23.40
CA GLY A 493 13.88 -31.25 -23.81
C GLY A 493 14.95 -32.10 -23.10
N SER A 494 14.49 -32.96 -22.18
CA SER A 494 14.60 -34.42 -22.36
C SER A 494 13.75 -35.23 -21.38
N GLN A 495 12.59 -35.69 -21.87
CA GLN A 495 11.87 -36.91 -21.48
C GLN A 495 12.01 -37.46 -20.04
N MET A 496 10.99 -37.23 -19.22
CA MET A 496 10.30 -38.36 -18.60
C MET A 496 8.79 -38.10 -18.55
N GLN A 497 8.01 -38.87 -19.32
CA GLN A 497 6.57 -38.63 -19.47
C GLN A 497 5.80 -39.00 -18.19
N MET A 498 5.18 -38.02 -17.55
CA MET A 498 4.08 -38.26 -16.61
C MET A 498 2.79 -37.64 -17.14
N GLN A 499 2.22 -38.26 -18.18
CA GLN A 499 0.93 -37.87 -18.76
C GLN A 499 -0.16 -37.89 -17.69
N ARG A 500 -0.65 -36.72 -17.26
CA ARG A 500 -1.91 -36.61 -16.53
C ARG A 500 -3.09 -36.82 -17.47
N HIS A 501 -3.35 -38.08 -17.81
CA HIS A 501 -4.62 -38.50 -18.37
C HIS A 501 -5.75 -38.24 -17.37
N VAL A 502 -6.50 -37.16 -17.54
CA VAL A 502 -7.83 -37.04 -16.94
C VAL A 502 -8.78 -37.87 -17.80
N LYS A 503 -9.08 -39.09 -17.35
CA LYS A 503 -10.12 -39.91 -17.98
C LYS A 503 -11.49 -39.37 -17.59
N PHE A 504 -12.12 -38.61 -18.48
CA PHE A 504 -13.57 -38.58 -18.53
C PHE A 504 -14.09 -39.99 -18.87
N LYS A 505 -15.23 -40.35 -18.30
CA LYS A 505 -15.97 -41.57 -18.67
C LYS A 505 -17.14 -41.16 -19.56
N GLU A 506 -17.31 -41.89 -20.66
CA GLU A 506 -18.30 -41.58 -21.67
C GLU A 506 -19.74 -41.70 -21.14
N ASN A 507 -20.62 -40.82 -21.64
CA ASN A 507 -21.83 -41.24 -22.33
C ASN A 507 -22.42 -40.08 -23.16
N ASN A 508 -22.05 -40.04 -24.45
CA ASN A 508 -22.74 -39.42 -25.57
C ASN A 508 -23.31 -37.99 -25.43
N GLN A 509 -22.48 -36.98 -25.71
CA GLN A 509 -22.73 -36.00 -26.78
C GLN A 509 -21.38 -35.37 -27.22
N PRO A 510 -21.27 -34.84 -28.47
CA PRO A 510 -20.00 -34.35 -29.00
C PRO A 510 -19.65 -32.94 -28.51
N ASP A 511 -18.38 -32.57 -28.65
CA ASP A 511 -17.82 -31.30 -28.20
C ASP A 511 -18.36 -30.08 -28.97
N GLU A 512 -18.52 -28.96 -28.25
CA GLU A 512 -18.36 -27.62 -28.82
C GLU A 512 -17.04 -27.05 -28.26
N ASP A 513 -16.14 -26.61 -29.14
CA ASP A 513 -14.92 -25.91 -28.75
C ASP A 513 -15.30 -24.58 -28.08
N VAL A 514 -15.07 -24.47 -26.77
CA VAL A 514 -15.28 -23.21 -26.03
C VAL A 514 -14.20 -22.21 -26.43
N VAL A 515 -14.48 -21.48 -27.51
CA VAL A 515 -13.66 -20.35 -27.99
C VAL A 515 -13.59 -19.31 -26.87
N THR A 516 -12.44 -19.21 -26.24
CA THR A 516 -12.18 -18.18 -25.24
C THR A 516 -11.99 -16.84 -25.95
N GLU A 517 -13.05 -16.03 -25.98
CA GLU A 517 -12.94 -14.59 -26.20
C GLU A 517 -11.83 -14.02 -25.30
N TRP A 518 -10.90 -13.26 -25.88
CA TRP A 518 -9.79 -12.67 -25.14
C TRP A 518 -10.25 -11.35 -24.52
N ALA A 519 -9.60 -10.93 -23.43
CA ALA A 519 -9.71 -9.58 -22.89
C ALA A 519 -8.39 -9.23 -22.20
N ILE A 520 -8.18 -7.95 -21.90
CA ILE A 520 -6.91 -7.46 -21.36
C ILE A 520 -6.68 -8.03 -19.95
N PRO A 521 -5.54 -8.71 -19.68
CA PRO A 521 -5.23 -9.19 -18.34
C PRO A 521 -5.02 -8.06 -17.33
N ASN A 522 -5.46 -8.25 -16.08
CA ASN A 522 -5.37 -7.24 -15.00
C ASN A 522 -3.93 -6.74 -14.72
N ASN A 523 -2.91 -7.51 -15.10
CA ASN A 523 -1.49 -7.17 -15.00
C ASN A 523 -0.94 -6.33 -16.19
N MET A 524 -1.77 -5.97 -17.16
CA MET A 524 -1.42 -5.07 -18.26
C MET A 524 -1.85 -3.64 -17.97
N GLY A 525 -1.08 -2.69 -18.51
CA GLY A 525 -1.34 -1.26 -18.30
C GLY A 525 -2.39 -0.66 -19.25
N ILE A 526 -2.80 0.56 -18.95
CA ILE A 526 -3.53 1.45 -19.88
C ILE A 526 -2.73 2.73 -20.08
N VAL A 527 -2.60 3.17 -21.34
CA VAL A 527 -2.00 4.46 -21.69
C VAL A 527 -3.10 5.50 -21.88
N CYS A 528 -2.92 6.69 -21.32
CA CYS A 528 -3.77 7.86 -21.55
C CYS A 528 -2.95 8.95 -22.24
N ALA A 529 -3.33 9.34 -23.45
CA ALA A 529 -2.54 10.15 -24.37
C ALA A 529 -3.32 11.35 -24.94
N GLY A 530 -2.59 12.38 -25.40
CA GLY A 530 -3.17 13.57 -26.01
C GLY A 530 -2.99 14.82 -25.15
N LEU A 531 -4.08 15.55 -24.90
CA LEU A 531 -4.05 16.92 -24.39
C LEU A 531 -3.60 17.02 -22.92
N ALA A 532 -2.55 17.82 -22.68
CA ALA A 532 -2.20 18.28 -21.33
C ALA A 532 -3.06 19.52 -20.98
N CYS A 533 -4.02 19.37 -20.07
CA CYS A 533 -4.89 20.47 -19.64
C CYS A 533 -5.10 20.48 -18.11
N VAL A 534 -5.45 21.63 -17.56
CA VAL A 534 -5.93 21.83 -16.18
C VAL A 534 -7.29 22.54 -16.24
N ASP A 535 -8.29 21.99 -15.55
CA ASP A 535 -9.59 22.64 -15.34
C ASP A 535 -9.45 23.64 -14.19
N MET A 536 -9.71 24.93 -14.45
CA MET A 536 -9.81 25.99 -13.44
C MET A 536 -11.27 26.41 -13.28
N GLN A 537 -11.95 25.90 -12.25
CA GLN A 537 -13.35 26.24 -11.99
C GLN A 537 -13.47 27.57 -11.23
N LEU A 538 -14.36 28.46 -11.67
CA LEU A 538 -14.67 29.74 -11.01
C LEU A 538 -16.07 29.67 -10.38
N LEU A 539 -16.11 29.53 -9.06
CA LEU A 539 -17.31 29.13 -8.32
C LEU A 539 -18.25 30.32 -8.05
N SER A 540 -19.56 30.13 -8.28
CA SER A 540 -20.61 31.15 -8.10
C SER A 540 -20.35 32.45 -8.88
N SER A 541 -19.92 32.31 -10.13
CA SER A 541 -19.64 33.43 -11.03
C SER A 541 -20.90 34.27 -11.32
N THR A 542 -20.78 35.59 -11.36
CA THR A 542 -21.83 36.50 -11.88
C THR A 542 -21.53 36.83 -13.33
N GLY A 543 -22.50 36.60 -14.22
CA GLY A 543 -22.44 37.10 -15.59
C GLY A 543 -23.04 38.51 -15.66
N GLY A 544 -22.38 39.42 -16.37
CA GLY A 544 -22.97 40.73 -16.73
C GLY A 544 -24.06 40.60 -17.80
N ASP A 545 -24.64 41.74 -18.24
CA ASP A 545 -25.82 41.86 -19.13
C ASP A 545 -25.70 41.26 -20.56
N GLY A 546 -24.67 40.45 -20.84
CA GLY A 546 -24.52 39.64 -22.05
C GLY A 546 -24.08 38.18 -21.81
N GLY A 547 -23.82 37.76 -20.57
CA GLY A 547 -23.40 36.40 -20.22
C GLY A 547 -21.95 36.01 -20.57
N GLU A 548 -21.26 36.79 -21.42
CA GLU A 548 -19.87 36.53 -21.82
C GLU A 548 -18.82 37.04 -20.81
N ALA A 549 -19.18 38.01 -19.96
CA ALA A 549 -18.28 38.64 -18.98
C ALA A 549 -18.56 38.16 -17.56
N ILE A 550 -17.52 37.65 -16.88
CA ILE A 550 -17.55 37.32 -15.45
C ILE A 550 -17.20 38.58 -14.66
N GLU A 551 -18.15 39.13 -13.90
CA GLU A 551 -17.93 40.34 -13.11
C GLU A 551 -17.34 40.03 -11.73
N THR A 552 -17.82 38.97 -11.08
CA THR A 552 -17.34 38.49 -9.78
C THR A 552 -17.42 36.97 -9.69
N PHE A 553 -16.63 36.36 -8.79
CA PHE A 553 -16.71 34.94 -8.43
C PHE A 553 -16.29 34.76 -6.96
N LYS A 554 -16.67 33.65 -6.32
CA LYS A 554 -16.39 33.41 -4.88
C LYS A 554 -15.04 32.74 -4.59
N GLY A 555 -14.45 32.04 -5.56
CA GLY A 555 -13.15 31.38 -5.45
C GLY A 555 -12.82 30.49 -6.65
N GLU A 556 -11.54 30.17 -6.82
CA GLU A 556 -11.05 29.25 -7.87
C GLU A 556 -10.69 27.86 -7.31
N THR A 557 -10.87 26.81 -8.11
CA THR A 557 -10.35 25.47 -7.85
C THR A 557 -9.67 24.93 -9.10
N SER A 558 -8.42 24.46 -8.99
CA SER A 558 -7.71 23.78 -10.10
C SER A 558 -7.83 22.27 -9.98
N MET A 559 -8.16 21.59 -11.08
CA MET A 559 -8.36 20.13 -11.17
C MET A 559 -7.70 19.55 -12.42
N ALA A 560 -7.61 18.22 -12.47
CA ALA A 560 -7.36 17.50 -13.72
C ALA A 560 -8.37 17.94 -14.79
N GLY A 561 -7.89 18.23 -15.99
CA GLY A 561 -8.65 18.62 -17.17
C GLY A 561 -8.09 17.96 -18.44
N GLY A 562 -8.95 17.79 -19.45
CA GLY A 562 -8.59 17.15 -20.72
C GLY A 562 -8.13 15.69 -20.61
N SER A 563 -7.92 15.05 -21.77
CA SER A 563 -7.87 13.59 -21.87
C SER A 563 -6.84 12.91 -20.99
N VAL A 564 -5.59 13.37 -20.97
CA VAL A 564 -4.56 12.64 -20.23
C VAL A 564 -4.80 12.69 -18.73
N SER A 565 -5.09 13.87 -18.17
CA SER A 565 -5.21 13.98 -16.71
C SER A 565 -6.59 13.56 -16.20
N MET A 566 -7.65 13.79 -16.98
CA MET A 566 -9.00 13.36 -16.63
C MET A 566 -9.15 11.84 -16.73
N ALA A 567 -8.69 11.21 -17.82
CA ALA A 567 -8.73 9.76 -17.96
C ALA A 567 -7.82 9.06 -16.93
N CYS A 568 -6.61 9.59 -16.66
CA CYS A 568 -5.77 9.05 -15.59
C CYS A 568 -6.46 9.16 -14.22
N LYS A 569 -7.02 10.33 -13.86
CA LYS A 569 -7.76 10.51 -12.60
C LYS A 569 -8.95 9.56 -12.49
N ASN A 570 -9.67 9.34 -13.59
CA ASN A 570 -10.83 8.45 -13.63
C ASN A 570 -10.43 6.98 -13.51
N LEU A 571 -9.59 6.45 -14.41
CA LEU A 571 -9.14 5.06 -14.36
C LEU A 571 -8.47 4.75 -13.01
N ALA A 572 -7.58 5.62 -12.52
CA ALA A 572 -6.90 5.41 -11.25
C ALA A 572 -7.85 5.32 -10.05
N ARG A 573 -9.05 5.91 -10.14
CA ARG A 573 -10.10 5.82 -9.12
C ARG A 573 -11.10 4.70 -9.35
N LEU A 574 -11.41 4.40 -10.62
CA LEU A 574 -12.30 3.31 -11.04
C LEU A 574 -11.67 1.93 -10.84
N CYS A 575 -10.35 1.83 -10.72
CA CYS A 575 -9.70 0.55 -10.50
C CYS A 575 -9.75 0.04 -9.05
N HIS A 576 -10.19 0.86 -8.09
CA HIS A 576 -10.35 0.45 -6.69
C HIS A 576 -11.81 0.14 -6.40
N VAL A 577 -12.07 -1.14 -6.10
CA VAL A 577 -13.40 -1.73 -5.95
C VAL A 577 -14.12 -1.15 -4.75
N ASP A 578 -13.43 -1.21 -3.62
CA ASP A 578 -13.79 -0.62 -2.36
C ASP A 578 -12.96 0.67 -2.21
N PRO A 579 -13.38 1.68 -1.42
CA PRO A 579 -12.57 2.88 -1.23
C PRO A 579 -11.18 2.52 -0.69
N LEU A 580 -10.13 3.22 -1.14
CA LEU A 580 -8.87 3.26 -0.38
C LEU A 580 -9.12 4.10 0.86
N ASP A 581 -9.68 3.46 1.88
CA ASP A 581 -9.97 4.05 3.18
C ASP A 581 -8.65 4.23 3.95
N ASP A 582 -8.36 5.46 4.38
CA ASP A 582 -7.21 5.76 5.25
C ASP A 582 -7.30 5.03 6.61
N VAL A 583 -8.45 4.41 6.92
CA VAL A 583 -8.68 3.56 8.10
C VAL A 583 -8.33 2.07 7.85
N TYR A 584 -8.33 1.57 6.60
CA TYR A 584 -8.11 0.14 6.30
C TYR A 584 -7.30 -0.14 5.01
N MET A 585 -6.10 -0.69 5.17
CA MET A 585 -5.31 -1.25 4.06
C MET A 585 -5.80 -2.66 3.64
N GLN A 586 -7.03 -2.78 3.12
CA GLN A 586 -7.34 -3.91 2.23
C GLN A 586 -6.80 -3.60 0.84
N VAL A 587 -5.68 -4.25 0.47
CA VAL A 587 -5.16 -4.19 -0.90
C VAL A 587 -5.93 -5.19 -1.77
N THR A 588 -7.19 -4.86 -2.07
CA THR A 588 -7.90 -5.46 -3.20
C THR A 588 -7.10 -5.11 -4.47
N PRO A 589 -6.63 -6.09 -5.26
CA PRO A 589 -5.80 -5.79 -6.43
C PRO A 589 -6.56 -4.87 -7.41
N PRO A 590 -5.97 -3.75 -7.86
CA PRO A 590 -6.67 -2.81 -8.71
C PRO A 590 -6.97 -3.43 -10.08
N VAL A 591 -8.16 -3.15 -10.63
CA VAL A 591 -8.62 -3.67 -11.93
C VAL A 591 -7.62 -3.40 -13.05
N VAL A 592 -6.95 -2.25 -13.02
CA VAL A 592 -5.80 -1.92 -13.86
C VAL A 592 -4.63 -1.59 -12.96
N SER A 593 -3.56 -2.36 -13.12
CA SER A 593 -2.36 -2.32 -12.29
C SER A 593 -1.39 -1.18 -12.63
N ASN A 594 -1.46 -0.59 -13.83
CA ASN A 594 -0.60 0.53 -14.24
C ASN A 594 -1.31 1.45 -15.26
N ILE A 595 -1.23 2.77 -15.05
CA ILE A 595 -1.84 3.80 -15.88
C ILE A 595 -0.78 4.83 -16.25
N VAL A 596 -0.57 5.05 -17.55
CA VAL A 596 0.56 5.82 -18.07
C VAL A 596 0.10 7.11 -18.77
N PRO A 597 0.27 8.30 -18.16
CA PRO A 597 0.01 9.58 -18.81
C PRO A 597 1.08 9.96 -19.84
N LEU A 598 0.72 10.02 -21.11
CA LEU A 598 1.57 10.50 -22.21
C LEU A 598 1.09 11.87 -22.72
N CYS A 599 1.61 12.93 -22.11
CA CYS A 599 1.40 14.31 -22.56
C CYS A 599 2.66 15.17 -22.44
N LYS A 600 2.66 16.33 -23.12
CA LYS A 600 3.73 17.33 -23.09
C LYS A 600 3.36 18.51 -22.21
N ALA A 601 4.00 18.63 -21.05
CA ALA A 601 3.76 19.72 -20.09
C ALA A 601 4.73 20.89 -20.35
N GLY A 602 4.16 22.08 -20.54
CA GLY A 602 4.90 23.34 -20.64
C GLY A 602 5.59 23.74 -19.34
N PHE A 603 6.66 24.54 -19.42
CA PHE A 603 7.35 25.09 -18.25
C PHE A 603 6.67 26.37 -17.76
N ASP A 604 5.40 26.23 -17.40
CA ASP A 604 4.50 27.30 -16.96
C ASP A 604 3.75 26.88 -15.68
N ASN A 605 3.04 27.81 -15.05
CA ASN A 605 2.30 27.54 -13.81
C ASN A 605 1.21 26.47 -13.99
N THR A 606 0.65 26.34 -15.18
CA THR A 606 -0.39 25.36 -15.50
C THR A 606 0.21 23.96 -15.65
N GLY A 607 1.38 23.83 -16.28
CA GLY A 607 2.16 22.59 -16.34
C GLY A 607 2.66 22.13 -14.98
N ILE A 608 3.08 23.06 -14.11
CA ILE A 608 3.42 22.76 -12.72
C ILE A 608 2.17 22.24 -11.98
N LYS A 609 1.01 22.92 -12.09
CA LYS A 609 -0.27 22.46 -11.51
C LYS A 609 -0.63 21.05 -12.02
N LEU A 610 -0.55 20.80 -13.33
CA LEU A 610 -0.86 19.53 -13.98
C LEU A 610 0.01 18.37 -13.45
N ILE A 611 1.33 18.59 -13.39
CA ILE A 611 2.27 17.60 -12.87
C ILE A 611 1.94 17.28 -11.41
N THR A 612 1.72 18.30 -10.57
CA THR A 612 1.35 18.09 -9.17
C THR A 612 0.00 17.38 -8.99
N LEU A 613 -0.99 17.61 -9.86
CA LEU A 613 -2.28 16.89 -9.87
C LEU A 613 -2.11 15.41 -10.22
N LEU A 614 -1.26 15.10 -11.20
CA LEU A 614 -0.94 13.73 -11.61
C LEU A 614 -0.05 13.00 -10.58
N GLU A 615 0.95 13.68 -10.00
CA GLU A 615 1.77 13.17 -8.89
C GLU A 615 0.93 12.90 -7.62
N ALA A 616 -0.04 13.77 -7.32
CA ALA A 616 -0.99 13.54 -6.24
C ALA A 616 -1.89 12.33 -6.52
N THR A 617 -2.38 12.16 -7.75
CA THR A 617 -3.18 11.00 -8.16
C THR A 617 -2.35 9.71 -8.10
N ALA A 618 -1.09 9.73 -8.55
CA ALA A 618 -0.15 8.63 -8.37
C ALA A 618 0.08 8.27 -6.90
N THR A 619 0.19 9.28 -6.02
CA THR A 619 0.36 9.08 -4.58
C THR A 619 -0.88 8.46 -3.92
N SER A 620 -2.08 8.94 -4.29
CA SER A 620 -3.35 8.45 -3.72
C SER A 620 -3.77 7.08 -4.26
N CYS A 621 -3.64 6.84 -5.56
CA CYS A 621 -4.17 5.64 -6.22
C CYS A 621 -3.11 4.55 -6.45
N ARG A 622 -1.81 4.88 -6.34
CA ARG A 622 -0.64 3.98 -6.44
C ARG A 622 -0.46 3.21 -7.76
N ASN A 623 -1.28 3.49 -8.77
CA ASN A 623 -1.27 2.83 -10.08
C ASN A 623 -1.10 3.81 -11.26
N VAL A 624 -0.58 5.03 -11.04
CA VAL A 624 -0.27 6.00 -12.11
C VAL A 624 1.23 6.25 -12.19
N ASP A 625 1.82 6.12 -13.39
CA ASP A 625 3.26 6.18 -13.62
C ASP A 625 3.66 7.42 -14.45
N THR A 626 3.85 8.54 -13.75
CA THR A 626 4.11 9.86 -14.36
C THR A 626 5.49 10.00 -15.02
N LYS A 627 6.38 8.99 -14.91
CA LYS A 627 7.77 9.10 -15.39
C LYS A 627 7.91 9.25 -16.91
N PHE A 628 6.86 8.92 -17.65
CA PHE A 628 6.82 8.97 -19.12
C PHE A 628 6.32 10.31 -19.69
N MET A 629 5.87 11.25 -18.86
CA MET A 629 5.40 12.57 -19.29
C MET A 629 6.56 13.44 -19.83
N LYS A 630 6.37 14.11 -20.97
CA LYS A 630 7.39 15.01 -21.54
C LYS A 630 7.35 16.36 -20.83
N ASN A 631 8.24 16.55 -19.87
CA ASN A 631 8.30 17.72 -18.99
C ASN A 631 9.37 18.73 -19.45
N SER A 632 8.96 19.97 -19.70
CA SER A 632 9.83 21.04 -20.23
C SER A 632 10.85 21.62 -19.22
N ARG A 633 11.28 20.83 -18.22
CA ARG A 633 12.32 21.18 -17.22
C ARG A 633 13.76 20.75 -17.62
N GLY A 634 13.93 20.08 -18.76
CA GLY A 634 15.23 19.60 -19.26
C GLY A 634 16.12 20.69 -19.89
N ARG A 635 17.35 20.33 -20.27
CA ARG A 635 18.24 21.20 -21.06
C ARG A 635 17.75 21.38 -22.50
N ASP A 636 17.11 20.34 -23.04
CA ASP A 636 16.51 20.29 -24.37
C ASP A 636 15.01 20.63 -24.29
N SER A 637 14.65 21.60 -23.43
CA SER A 637 13.28 22.03 -23.20
C SER A 637 12.75 22.88 -24.35
N ASP A 638 11.51 22.60 -24.77
CA ASP A 638 10.79 23.43 -25.72
C ASP A 638 10.27 24.69 -25.00
N PRO A 639 10.81 25.91 -25.29
CA PRO A 639 10.40 27.13 -24.60
C PRO A 639 9.01 27.62 -25.04
N ASN A 640 8.44 27.04 -26.11
CA ASN A 640 7.13 27.37 -26.66
C ASN A 640 6.04 26.40 -26.18
N ALA A 641 6.40 25.28 -25.54
CA ALA A 641 5.44 24.36 -24.95
C ALA A 641 4.59 25.05 -23.88
N ARG A 642 3.26 24.99 -24.01
CA ARG A 642 2.28 25.53 -23.06
C ARG A 642 1.27 24.48 -22.66
N THR A 643 0.94 24.44 -21.37
CA THR A 643 -0.08 23.52 -20.84
C THR A 643 -1.46 24.17 -20.89
N GLY A 644 -2.44 23.45 -21.43
CA GLY A 644 -3.80 23.93 -21.61
C GLY A 644 -4.46 24.32 -20.29
N LEU A 645 -5.25 25.39 -20.34
CA LEU A 645 -6.07 25.85 -19.24
C LEU A 645 -7.51 25.98 -19.73
N ALA A 646 -8.42 25.23 -19.13
CA ALA A 646 -9.86 25.37 -19.33
C ALA A 646 -10.43 26.14 -18.14
N VAL A 647 -10.78 27.41 -18.32
CA VAL A 647 -11.47 28.21 -17.29
C VAL A 647 -12.96 27.91 -17.38
N LEU A 648 -13.50 27.30 -16.33
CA LEU A 648 -14.87 26.82 -16.24
C LEU A 648 -15.67 27.66 -15.24
N PRO A 649 -16.24 28.81 -15.64
CA PRO A 649 -17.16 29.55 -14.78
C PRO A 649 -18.42 28.74 -14.52
N ILE A 650 -18.80 28.69 -13.25
CA ILE A 650 -20.03 28.06 -12.79
C ILE A 650 -20.91 29.19 -12.24
N TYR A 651 -21.91 29.57 -13.04
CA TYR A 651 -22.78 30.69 -12.78
C TYR A 651 -23.76 30.40 -11.64
N GLN A 652 -24.30 31.45 -11.02
CA GLN A 652 -25.21 31.34 -9.87
C GLN A 652 -26.58 30.70 -10.20
N ASP A 653 -26.90 30.58 -11.49
CA ASP A 653 -28.09 29.92 -12.03
C ASP A 653 -27.81 28.48 -12.55
N GLY A 654 -26.68 27.89 -12.16
CA GLY A 654 -26.29 26.53 -12.52
C GLY A 654 -25.63 26.39 -13.90
N ARG A 655 -25.71 27.42 -14.77
CA ARG A 655 -25.07 27.38 -16.10
C ARG A 655 -23.54 27.27 -15.97
N ARG A 656 -22.92 26.58 -16.93
CA ARG A 656 -21.47 26.47 -17.06
C ARG A 656 -21.00 27.14 -18.34
N GLY A 657 -19.92 27.89 -18.26
CA GLY A 657 -19.12 28.27 -19.44
C GLY A 657 -17.87 27.41 -19.56
N CYS A 658 -17.20 27.48 -20.70
CA CYS A 658 -15.86 26.95 -20.91
C CYS A 658 -15.06 27.94 -21.76
N PHE A 659 -13.96 28.45 -21.22
CA PHE A 659 -12.99 29.26 -21.93
C PHE A 659 -11.66 28.50 -21.97
N PHE A 660 -11.29 27.98 -23.14
CA PHE A 660 -10.08 27.18 -23.34
C PHE A 660 -9.00 27.95 -24.10
N ASP A 661 -7.74 27.85 -23.67
CA ASP A 661 -6.60 28.35 -24.43
C ASP A 661 -6.26 27.42 -25.62
N ALA A 662 -6.86 27.73 -26.77
CA ALA A 662 -6.60 27.03 -28.04
C ALA A 662 -5.16 27.16 -28.57
N GLY A 663 -4.31 28.02 -27.98
CA GLY A 663 -2.88 28.10 -28.32
C GLY A 663 -1.99 27.08 -27.59
N SER A 664 -2.50 26.46 -26.52
CA SER A 664 -1.74 25.48 -25.73
C SER A 664 -1.63 24.11 -26.40
N ASN A 665 -0.60 23.33 -26.03
CA ASN A 665 -0.21 22.06 -26.65
C ASN A 665 0.15 22.11 -28.16
N ALA A 666 0.05 23.26 -28.84
CA ALA A 666 0.27 23.39 -30.28
C ALA A 666 1.66 22.95 -30.79
N THR A 667 2.66 22.80 -29.91
CA THR A 667 4.00 22.27 -30.26
C THR A 667 4.19 20.78 -29.96
N PHE A 668 3.15 20.04 -29.54
CA PHE A 668 3.25 18.61 -29.22
C PHE A 668 3.07 17.75 -30.47
N ALA A 669 4.18 17.28 -31.04
CA ALA A 669 4.17 16.59 -32.33
C ALA A 669 4.01 15.07 -32.21
N ALA A 670 3.42 14.45 -33.24
CA ALA A 670 3.25 13.00 -33.35
C ALA A 670 4.56 12.20 -33.19
N SER A 671 5.70 12.76 -33.61
CA SER A 671 7.02 12.15 -33.39
C SER A 671 7.39 12.07 -31.91
N GLU A 672 7.08 13.10 -31.12
CA GLU A 672 7.31 13.11 -29.67
C GLU A 672 6.40 12.09 -28.95
N MET A 673 5.14 11.99 -29.39
CA MET A 673 4.21 10.97 -28.89
C MET A 673 4.71 9.56 -29.22
N VAL A 674 5.25 9.34 -30.44
CA VAL A 674 5.85 8.06 -30.85
C VAL A 674 7.11 7.72 -30.04
N GLU A 675 7.98 8.70 -29.76
CA GLU A 675 9.14 8.53 -28.85
C GLU A 675 8.68 8.07 -27.46
N MET A 676 7.68 8.74 -26.88
CA MET A 676 7.13 8.42 -25.57
C MET A 676 6.48 7.02 -25.55
N ILE A 677 5.74 6.64 -26.59
CA ILE A 677 5.15 5.31 -26.78
C ILE A 677 6.24 4.23 -26.84
N GLU A 678 7.35 4.46 -27.55
CA GLU A 678 8.47 3.52 -27.55
C GLU A 678 9.17 3.44 -26.20
N ASP A 679 9.33 4.57 -25.50
CA ASP A 679 10.02 4.62 -24.21
C ASP A 679 9.25 3.89 -23.11
N VAL A 680 7.92 3.84 -23.18
CA VAL A 680 7.11 2.88 -22.40
C VAL A 680 7.61 1.45 -22.63
N LYS A 681 7.66 0.97 -23.89
CA LYS A 681 8.13 -0.39 -24.20
C LYS A 681 9.59 -0.65 -23.80
N LYS A 682 10.49 0.32 -23.99
CA LYS A 682 11.91 0.20 -23.61
C LYS A 682 12.08 0.04 -22.09
N ASN A 683 11.27 0.72 -21.29
CA ASN A 683 11.29 0.58 -19.83
C ASN A 683 10.50 -0.64 -19.32
N SER A 684 9.46 -1.08 -20.03
CA SER A 684 8.74 -2.33 -19.76
C SER A 684 9.53 -3.61 -20.04
N SER A 685 10.66 -3.55 -20.74
CA SER A 685 11.40 -4.72 -21.22
C SER A 685 12.67 -5.08 -20.40
N ALA A 686 12.89 -4.43 -19.26
CA ALA A 686 14.01 -4.74 -18.37
C ALA A 686 13.84 -6.04 -17.57
N ASP A 687 12.61 -6.44 -17.26
CA ASP A 687 12.32 -7.72 -16.59
C ASP A 687 10.87 -8.16 -16.86
N ASN A 688 10.66 -9.03 -17.86
CA ASN A 688 9.35 -9.64 -18.23
C ASN A 688 8.16 -8.69 -18.49
N GLY A 689 8.35 -7.66 -19.32
CA GLY A 689 7.37 -7.28 -20.34
C GLY A 689 5.97 -6.85 -19.86
N SER A 690 5.87 -5.69 -19.21
CA SER A 690 4.58 -4.99 -19.07
C SER A 690 4.19 -4.29 -20.39
N ALA A 691 3.52 -5.03 -21.29
CA ALA A 691 2.75 -4.40 -22.34
C ALA A 691 1.59 -3.56 -21.73
N TYR A 692 0.95 -2.75 -22.56
CA TYR A 692 -0.33 -2.14 -22.23
C TYR A 692 -1.41 -2.75 -23.12
N GLY A 693 -2.59 -2.96 -22.55
CA GLY A 693 -3.72 -3.56 -23.25
C GLY A 693 -4.62 -2.53 -23.92
N ALA A 694 -4.63 -1.28 -23.44
CA ALA A 694 -5.40 -0.22 -24.06
C ALA A 694 -4.63 1.10 -24.18
N PHE A 695 -4.98 1.87 -25.20
CA PHE A 695 -4.45 3.20 -25.52
C PHE A 695 -5.63 4.15 -25.72
N LEU A 696 -5.91 4.99 -24.73
CA LEU A 696 -6.93 6.03 -24.79
C LEU A 696 -6.27 7.34 -25.24
N PHE A 697 -6.79 7.94 -26.30
CA PHE A 697 -6.37 9.24 -26.81
C PHE A 697 -7.57 10.19 -26.85
N GLY A 698 -7.37 11.49 -26.60
CA GLY A 698 -8.47 12.44 -26.76
C GLY A 698 -8.07 13.87 -27.09
N TYR A 699 -9.06 14.62 -27.58
CA TYR A 699 -8.99 16.00 -28.09
C TYR A 699 -8.08 16.19 -29.34
N PRO A 700 -8.18 15.34 -30.39
CA PRO A 700 -7.34 15.46 -31.60
C PRO A 700 -7.52 16.81 -32.32
N HIS A 701 -8.71 17.41 -32.25
CA HIS A 701 -9.02 18.72 -32.82
C HIS A 701 -8.19 19.86 -32.21
N LEU A 702 -7.68 19.68 -30.98
CA LEU A 702 -6.88 20.67 -30.24
C LEU A 702 -5.37 20.36 -30.27
N LEU A 703 -4.93 19.41 -31.09
CA LEU A 703 -3.55 18.93 -31.19
C LEU A 703 -3.07 18.96 -32.65
N PRO A 704 -2.78 20.15 -33.23
CA PRO A 704 -2.57 20.32 -34.68
C PRO A 704 -1.44 19.46 -35.28
N GLU A 705 -0.36 19.23 -34.53
CA GLU A 705 0.78 18.38 -34.93
C GLU A 705 0.54 16.87 -34.71
N MET A 706 -0.71 16.47 -34.39
CA MET A 706 -1.19 15.09 -34.23
C MET A 706 -2.56 14.91 -34.90
N GLN A 707 -2.66 15.25 -36.19
CA GLN A 707 -3.87 15.16 -37.00
C GLN A 707 -3.68 14.30 -38.27
N GLY A 708 -4.77 13.74 -38.78
CA GLY A 708 -4.80 12.96 -40.03
C GLY A 708 -3.85 11.76 -40.02
N GLU A 709 -2.98 11.67 -41.02
CA GLU A 709 -1.94 10.63 -41.14
C GLU A 709 -0.99 10.60 -39.93
N ALA A 710 -0.74 11.74 -39.27
CA ALA A 710 0.11 11.79 -38.09
C ALA A 710 -0.55 11.11 -36.88
N LEU A 711 -1.87 11.28 -36.73
CA LEU A 711 -2.68 10.59 -35.71
C LEU A 711 -2.81 9.10 -36.02
N ALA A 712 -3.03 8.75 -37.29
CA ALA A 712 -3.05 7.36 -37.75
C ALA A 712 -1.72 6.65 -37.47
N HIS A 713 -0.59 7.33 -37.68
CA HIS A 713 0.74 6.82 -37.34
C HIS A 713 0.91 6.61 -35.82
N VAL A 714 0.43 7.53 -34.98
CA VAL A 714 0.42 7.36 -33.51
C VAL A 714 -0.38 6.13 -33.09
N PHE A 715 -1.59 5.93 -33.62
CA PHE A 715 -2.42 4.76 -33.28
C PHE A 715 -1.84 3.45 -33.82
N SER A 716 -1.33 3.44 -35.05
CA SER A 716 -0.63 2.30 -35.64
C SER A 716 0.61 1.91 -34.83
N LYS A 717 1.39 2.90 -34.40
CA LYS A 717 2.54 2.70 -33.51
C LYS A 717 2.10 2.16 -32.15
N ALA A 718 1.13 2.80 -31.50
CA ALA A 718 0.61 2.35 -30.21
C ALA A 718 0.14 0.89 -30.28
N ARG A 719 -0.66 0.55 -31.29
CA ARG A 719 -1.16 -0.81 -31.54
C ARG A 719 -0.03 -1.83 -31.75
N SER A 720 1.05 -1.45 -32.41
CA SER A 720 2.23 -2.32 -32.60
C SER A 720 3.03 -2.62 -31.32
N LEU A 721 2.72 -1.95 -30.20
CA LEU A 721 3.35 -2.18 -28.89
C LEU A 721 2.39 -2.74 -27.82
N MET A 722 1.10 -2.90 -28.13
CA MET A 722 0.10 -3.53 -27.26
C MET A 722 0.14 -5.06 -27.34
N GLU A 723 -0.29 -5.74 -26.27
CA GLU A 723 -0.48 -7.19 -26.27
C GLU A 723 -1.72 -7.56 -27.11
N ASP A 724 -1.60 -8.60 -27.95
CA ASP A 724 -2.61 -9.06 -28.94
C ASP A 724 -3.27 -7.96 -29.82
N GLY A 725 -2.65 -6.78 -29.89
CA GLY A 725 -3.17 -5.63 -30.63
C GLY A 725 -4.10 -4.71 -29.83
N GLY A 726 -4.45 -5.03 -28.58
CA GLY A 726 -5.12 -4.13 -27.63
C GLY A 726 -6.43 -3.44 -28.05
N ILE A 727 -6.85 -2.47 -27.24
CA ILE A 727 -8.00 -1.58 -27.48
C ILE A 727 -7.53 -0.14 -27.65
N VAL A 728 -7.76 0.47 -28.81
CA VAL A 728 -7.57 1.90 -29.05
C VAL A 728 -8.90 2.64 -28.81
N VAL A 729 -8.91 3.56 -27.86
CA VAL A 729 -10.06 4.40 -27.53
C VAL A 729 -9.78 5.84 -27.97
N MET A 730 -10.72 6.48 -28.66
CA MET A 730 -10.59 7.89 -29.06
C MET A 730 -11.78 8.72 -28.56
N ASP A 731 -11.51 9.79 -27.83
CA ASP A 731 -12.48 10.83 -27.48
C ASP A 731 -12.28 12.07 -28.36
N LEU A 732 -13.30 12.47 -29.11
CA LEU A 732 -13.17 13.56 -30.10
C LEU A 732 -13.10 14.97 -29.50
N ASN A 733 -13.44 15.11 -28.21
CA ASN A 733 -13.84 16.35 -27.54
C ASN A 733 -13.18 17.63 -28.08
N GLY A 734 -14.01 18.62 -28.43
CA GLY A 734 -13.57 19.93 -28.93
C GLY A 734 -13.52 20.05 -30.46
N VAL A 735 -14.45 19.42 -31.18
CA VAL A 735 -14.69 19.75 -32.60
C VAL A 735 -15.12 21.22 -32.70
N PRO A 736 -14.54 22.04 -33.59
CA PRO A 736 -14.97 23.42 -33.77
C PRO A 736 -16.34 23.50 -34.46
N ASP A 737 -17.21 24.39 -33.97
CA ASP A 737 -18.54 24.66 -34.53
C ASP A 737 -18.48 24.87 -36.04
N SER A 738 -19.19 24.03 -36.79
CA SER A 738 -19.23 24.04 -38.27
C SER A 738 -20.06 25.19 -38.87
N SER A 739 -20.04 26.36 -38.22
CA SER A 739 -20.85 27.57 -38.44
C SER A 739 -20.65 28.31 -39.79
N GLY A 740 -20.15 27.63 -40.83
CA GLY A 740 -20.17 28.16 -42.20
C GLY A 740 -19.49 27.35 -43.31
N SER A 741 -18.62 26.39 -43.02
CA SER A 741 -17.65 25.86 -44.01
C SER A 741 -17.96 24.49 -44.62
N LYS A 742 -18.44 23.49 -43.85
CA LYS A 742 -18.84 22.17 -44.38
C LYS A 742 -20.31 22.17 -44.84
N GLN A 743 -20.62 22.94 -45.90
CA GLN A 743 -21.94 22.87 -46.53
C GLN A 743 -22.11 21.54 -47.29
N THR A 744 -22.72 20.55 -46.64
CA THR A 744 -23.32 19.41 -47.35
C THR A 744 -24.49 19.92 -48.24
N PRO A 745 -24.80 19.26 -49.37
CA PRO A 745 -25.90 19.68 -50.24
C PRO A 745 -27.25 19.69 -49.51
N TYR A 746 -27.75 20.89 -49.22
CA TYR A 746 -29.08 21.21 -48.66
C TYR A 746 -29.72 20.12 -47.78
N GLY A 747 -29.08 19.79 -46.66
CA GLY A 747 -29.65 18.93 -45.63
C GLY A 747 -29.44 17.44 -45.81
N SER A 748 -28.59 16.99 -46.74
CA SER A 748 -27.99 15.66 -46.64
C SER A 748 -26.96 15.64 -45.50
N MET A 749 -26.80 14.49 -44.87
CA MET A 749 -25.56 14.18 -44.13
C MET A 749 -24.40 14.03 -45.13
N CYS A 750 -23.16 14.05 -44.65
CA CYS A 750 -22.01 13.67 -45.47
C CYS A 750 -21.95 12.14 -45.67
N THR A 751 -20.95 11.65 -46.40
CA THR A 751 -20.75 10.22 -46.65
C THR A 751 -19.60 9.66 -45.82
N ALA A 752 -19.51 8.32 -45.73
CA ALA A 752 -18.35 7.65 -45.13
C ALA A 752 -17.04 7.86 -45.95
N ALA A 753 -17.11 8.36 -47.18
CA ALA A 753 -15.93 8.81 -47.92
C ALA A 753 -15.47 10.19 -47.44
N ASP A 754 -16.41 11.10 -47.18
CA ASP A 754 -16.12 12.45 -46.68
C ASP A 754 -15.51 12.41 -45.28
N LEU A 755 -16.00 11.52 -44.39
CA LEU A 755 -15.37 11.26 -43.09
C LEU A 755 -13.97 10.65 -43.22
N LYS A 756 -13.74 9.71 -44.16
CA LYS A 756 -12.38 9.17 -44.41
C LYS A 756 -11.41 10.21 -44.94
N SER A 757 -11.90 11.23 -45.65
CA SER A 757 -11.11 12.37 -46.11
C SER A 757 -11.06 13.55 -45.11
N ASP A 758 -11.59 13.39 -43.89
CA ASP A 758 -11.47 14.42 -42.87
C ASP A 758 -10.01 14.60 -42.45
N ALA A 759 -9.54 15.86 -42.48
CA ALA A 759 -8.14 16.20 -42.25
C ALA A 759 -7.66 15.95 -40.80
N VAL A 760 -8.58 15.90 -39.83
CA VAL A 760 -8.23 15.71 -38.41
C VAL A 760 -8.25 14.24 -38.03
N ILE A 761 -9.31 13.51 -38.40
CA ILE A 761 -9.54 12.15 -37.89
C ILE A 761 -9.63 11.06 -38.96
N GLY A 762 -9.87 11.42 -40.24
CA GLY A 762 -10.27 10.46 -41.28
C GLY A 762 -9.36 9.24 -41.45
N PRO A 763 -8.03 9.42 -41.63
CA PRO A 763 -7.06 8.32 -41.68
C PRO A 763 -6.96 7.52 -40.37
N ALA A 764 -7.20 8.14 -39.21
CA ALA A 764 -7.05 7.51 -37.91
C ALA A 764 -8.24 6.62 -37.52
N LEU A 765 -9.44 6.88 -38.06
CA LEU A 765 -10.68 6.16 -37.73
C LEU A 765 -10.58 4.64 -37.92
N SER A 766 -9.80 4.15 -38.90
CA SER A 766 -9.60 2.71 -39.13
C SER A 766 -8.75 2.00 -38.08
N HIS A 767 -8.07 2.76 -37.21
CA HIS A 767 -7.27 2.23 -36.11
C HIS A 767 -7.98 2.33 -34.75
N VAL A 768 -9.21 2.84 -34.69
CA VAL A 768 -9.96 3.03 -33.44
C VAL A 768 -10.92 1.88 -33.19
N ASP A 769 -11.01 1.44 -31.93
CA ASP A 769 -11.94 0.42 -31.49
C ASP A 769 -13.18 1.07 -30.88
N ILE A 770 -13.00 1.91 -29.85
CA ILE A 770 -14.09 2.67 -29.22
C ILE A 770 -13.93 4.16 -29.56
N LEU A 771 -14.94 4.75 -30.22
CA LEU A 771 -15.02 6.17 -30.53
C LEU A 771 -16.11 6.83 -29.68
N HIS A 772 -15.76 7.89 -28.96
CA HIS A 772 -16.71 8.75 -28.25
C HIS A 772 -16.79 10.14 -28.89
N MET A 773 -18.00 10.70 -28.88
CA MET A 773 -18.32 12.09 -29.25
C MET A 773 -19.60 12.55 -28.53
N ASN A 774 -19.79 13.85 -28.39
CA ASN A 774 -21.08 14.42 -27.94
C ASN A 774 -22.01 14.74 -29.13
N GLU A 775 -23.28 15.07 -28.87
CA GLU A 775 -24.29 15.37 -29.89
C GLU A 775 -23.89 16.52 -30.84
N ASP A 776 -23.29 17.58 -30.31
CA ASP A 776 -22.86 18.77 -31.06
C ASP A 776 -21.72 18.44 -32.05
N GLU A 777 -20.87 17.48 -31.67
CA GLU A 777 -19.76 16.94 -32.47
C GLU A 777 -20.25 16.00 -33.58
N VAL A 778 -21.26 15.17 -33.30
CA VAL A 778 -21.94 14.37 -34.34
C VAL A 778 -22.49 15.29 -35.41
N VAL A 779 -23.21 16.34 -35.01
CA VAL A 779 -23.78 17.34 -35.93
C VAL A 779 -22.68 18.02 -36.74
N SER A 780 -21.62 18.51 -36.09
CA SER A 780 -20.53 19.24 -36.74
C SER A 780 -19.67 18.40 -37.69
N LEU A 781 -19.52 17.10 -37.44
CA LEU A 781 -18.75 16.20 -38.31
C LEU A 781 -19.59 15.57 -39.42
N THR A 782 -20.85 15.22 -39.15
CA THR A 782 -21.69 14.44 -40.09
C THR A 782 -22.70 15.29 -40.87
N GLY A 783 -23.04 16.49 -40.42
CA GLY A 783 -24.17 17.27 -40.95
C GLY A 783 -25.54 16.72 -40.54
N ALA A 784 -25.59 15.88 -39.49
CA ALA A 784 -26.84 15.42 -38.89
C ALA A 784 -27.74 16.58 -38.46
N LYS A 785 -29.05 16.35 -38.46
CA LYS A 785 -30.05 17.28 -37.92
C LYS A 785 -30.94 16.54 -36.94
N LEU A 786 -30.96 17.02 -35.71
CA LEU A 786 -31.73 16.45 -34.62
C LEU A 786 -32.84 17.47 -34.29
N GLU A 787 -34.07 16.99 -34.19
CA GLU A 787 -35.27 17.84 -34.05
C GLU A 787 -35.69 17.98 -32.57
N GLY A 788 -35.05 17.28 -31.64
CA GLY A 788 -35.50 17.16 -30.25
C GLY A 788 -36.72 16.24 -30.11
N ASP A 789 -36.83 15.27 -31.02
CA ASP A 789 -37.89 14.27 -31.13
C ASP A 789 -37.20 12.91 -31.09
N ASP A 790 -37.12 12.31 -29.89
CA ASP A 790 -36.17 11.22 -29.61
C ASP A 790 -36.35 10.00 -30.53
N GLU A 791 -37.55 9.74 -31.07
CA GLU A 791 -37.78 8.65 -32.03
C GLU A 791 -37.26 8.97 -33.44
N LYS A 792 -37.30 10.23 -33.88
CA LYS A 792 -36.63 10.65 -35.11
C LYS A 792 -35.12 10.70 -34.94
N ASP A 793 -34.68 11.30 -33.83
CA ASP A 793 -33.28 11.52 -33.53
C ASP A 793 -32.51 10.19 -33.48
N LYS A 794 -33.09 9.13 -32.90
CA LYS A 794 -32.55 7.75 -32.96
C LYS A 794 -32.21 7.31 -34.39
N SER A 795 -33.09 7.55 -35.36
CA SER A 795 -32.88 7.17 -36.76
C SER A 795 -31.71 7.94 -37.39
N VAL A 796 -31.61 9.25 -37.10
CA VAL A 796 -30.50 10.11 -37.58
C VAL A 796 -29.17 9.70 -36.93
N LEU A 797 -29.15 9.44 -35.63
CA LEU A 797 -27.98 8.99 -34.87
C LEU A 797 -27.48 7.62 -35.33
N SER A 798 -28.40 6.67 -35.57
CA SER A 798 -28.07 5.37 -36.15
C SER A 798 -27.45 5.51 -37.54
N GLY A 799 -27.97 6.43 -38.36
CA GLY A 799 -27.37 6.82 -39.64
C GLY A 799 -25.96 7.38 -39.48
N ALA A 800 -25.76 8.31 -38.53
CA ALA A 800 -24.49 8.98 -38.28
C ALA A 800 -23.42 8.01 -37.77
N ALA A 801 -23.73 7.21 -36.74
CA ALA A 801 -22.82 6.19 -36.20
C ALA A 801 -22.43 5.17 -37.28
N SER A 802 -23.38 4.75 -38.13
CA SER A 802 -23.11 3.85 -39.28
C SER A 802 -22.07 4.40 -40.26
N MET A 803 -21.80 5.71 -40.29
CA MET A 803 -20.76 6.29 -41.14
C MET A 803 -19.37 6.08 -40.54
N PHE A 804 -19.21 6.27 -39.22
CA PHE A 804 -17.96 5.99 -38.50
C PHE A 804 -17.63 4.49 -38.46
N LEU A 805 -18.65 3.61 -38.33
CA LEU A 805 -18.47 2.17 -38.46
C LEU A 805 -17.94 1.78 -39.86
N LYS A 806 -18.46 2.40 -40.93
CA LYS A 806 -17.92 2.28 -42.31
C LYS A 806 -16.52 2.91 -42.49
N CYS A 807 -16.06 3.71 -41.51
CA CYS A 807 -14.68 4.20 -41.44
C CYS A 807 -13.71 3.21 -40.78
N GLY A 808 -14.21 2.14 -40.15
CA GLY A 808 -13.40 1.13 -39.49
C GLY A 808 -13.36 1.23 -37.96
N VAL A 809 -14.30 1.96 -37.35
CA VAL A 809 -14.51 1.95 -35.90
C VAL A 809 -15.27 0.68 -35.48
N ALA A 810 -14.99 0.08 -34.31
CA ALA A 810 -15.72 -1.10 -33.82
C ALA A 810 -16.97 -0.73 -32.99
N VAL A 811 -16.89 0.29 -32.14
CA VAL A 811 -17.96 0.79 -31.26
C VAL A 811 -18.02 2.31 -31.36
N VAL A 812 -19.18 2.86 -31.70
CA VAL A 812 -19.41 4.32 -31.75
C VAL A 812 -20.41 4.70 -30.67
N ALA A 813 -20.00 5.53 -29.71
CA ALA A 813 -20.81 6.01 -28.61
C ALA A 813 -21.00 7.54 -28.66
N ILE A 814 -22.24 7.96 -28.47
CA ILE A 814 -22.69 9.36 -28.57
C ILE A 814 -23.36 9.76 -27.26
N THR A 815 -22.87 10.81 -26.60
CA THR A 815 -23.53 11.40 -25.41
C THR A 815 -24.46 12.57 -25.78
N ARG A 816 -25.70 12.52 -25.29
CA ARG A 816 -26.84 13.39 -25.68
C ARG A 816 -27.36 14.30 -24.56
N GLY A 817 -26.51 14.69 -23.61
CA GLY A 817 -26.97 15.55 -22.53
C GLY A 817 -28.04 14.88 -21.66
N LYS A 818 -29.15 15.60 -21.48
CA LYS A 818 -30.41 15.12 -20.86
C LYS A 818 -31.09 13.93 -21.59
N SER A 819 -30.76 13.66 -22.85
CA SER A 819 -31.34 12.56 -23.65
C SER A 819 -30.46 11.28 -23.64
N GLY A 820 -29.51 11.21 -22.69
CA GLY A 820 -28.77 10.00 -22.35
C GLY A 820 -27.59 9.72 -23.27
N CYS A 821 -27.45 8.47 -23.74
CA CYS A 821 -26.44 8.09 -24.71
C CYS A 821 -26.97 7.08 -25.73
N PHE A 822 -26.36 7.07 -26.91
CA PHE A 822 -26.64 6.12 -28.00
C PHE A 822 -25.34 5.40 -28.34
N ILE A 823 -25.36 4.07 -28.45
CA ILE A 823 -24.19 3.28 -28.87
C ILE A 823 -24.57 2.33 -29.99
N LYS A 824 -23.73 2.26 -31.03
CA LYS A 824 -23.86 1.32 -32.15
C LYS A 824 -22.53 0.62 -32.41
N CYS A 825 -22.58 -0.69 -32.53
CA CYS A 825 -21.42 -1.54 -32.81
C CYS A 825 -21.35 -1.96 -34.28
N ASN A 826 -20.16 -2.39 -34.68
CA ASN A 826 -19.87 -2.97 -35.99
C ASN A 826 -20.11 -4.49 -36.02
N ASN A 827 -19.91 -5.07 -37.20
CA ASN A 827 -20.07 -6.50 -37.48
C ASN A 827 -18.91 -7.36 -36.95
N GLU A 828 -19.12 -8.68 -36.99
CA GLU A 828 -18.14 -9.71 -36.63
C GLU A 828 -16.79 -9.55 -37.37
N GLU A 829 -16.83 -9.19 -38.66
CA GLU A 829 -15.63 -8.96 -39.48
C GLU A 829 -14.71 -7.90 -38.85
N ARG A 830 -15.27 -6.75 -38.42
CA ARG A 830 -14.48 -5.73 -37.74
C ARG A 830 -14.07 -6.17 -36.33
N PHE A 831 -14.95 -6.80 -35.56
CA PHE A 831 -14.63 -7.28 -34.20
C PHE A 831 -13.51 -8.34 -34.20
N SER A 832 -13.37 -9.15 -35.26
CA SER A 832 -12.27 -10.12 -35.40
C SER A 832 -10.86 -9.51 -35.34
N SER A 833 -10.74 -8.22 -35.64
CA SER A 833 -9.48 -7.45 -35.55
C SER A 833 -9.31 -6.67 -34.23
N SER A 834 -10.26 -6.78 -33.30
CA SER A 834 -10.24 -6.20 -31.95
C SER A 834 -10.64 -7.26 -30.92
N LYS A 835 -9.85 -8.34 -30.87
CA LYS A 835 -10.08 -9.57 -30.06
C LYS A 835 -10.39 -9.37 -28.57
N MET A 836 -10.22 -8.16 -28.05
CA MET A 836 -10.37 -7.78 -26.64
C MET A 836 -11.70 -7.05 -26.35
N LEU A 837 -12.55 -6.81 -27.35
CA LEU A 837 -13.94 -6.40 -27.16
C LEU A 837 -14.84 -7.65 -27.03
N PRO A 838 -15.88 -7.62 -26.17
CA PRO A 838 -16.82 -8.75 -26.06
C PRO A 838 -17.55 -9.03 -27.38
N ALA A 839 -17.64 -10.29 -27.79
CA ALA A 839 -18.38 -10.69 -28.98
C ALA A 839 -19.90 -10.50 -28.81
N THR A 840 -20.40 -10.47 -27.57
CA THR A 840 -21.79 -10.10 -27.24
C THR A 840 -22.16 -8.66 -27.62
N TRP A 841 -21.19 -7.81 -27.98
CA TRP A 841 -21.43 -6.45 -28.47
C TRP A 841 -21.56 -6.37 -30.01
N VAL A 842 -21.29 -7.46 -30.75
CA VAL A 842 -21.38 -7.49 -32.23
C VAL A 842 -22.79 -7.18 -32.72
N ASP A 843 -22.87 -6.32 -33.74
CA ASP A 843 -24.11 -5.85 -34.39
C ASP A 843 -25.19 -5.28 -33.43
N GLN A 844 -24.81 -4.95 -32.20
CA GLN A 844 -25.71 -4.32 -31.22
C GLN A 844 -25.92 -2.82 -31.48
N GLU A 845 -27.13 -2.36 -31.19
CA GLU A 845 -27.51 -0.95 -31.19
C GLU A 845 -28.41 -0.67 -30.00
N ILE A 846 -28.06 0.33 -29.20
CA ILE A 846 -28.74 0.67 -27.95
C ILE A 846 -28.94 2.18 -27.81
N HIS A 847 -30.02 2.55 -27.14
CA HIS A 847 -30.24 3.88 -26.58
C HIS A 847 -30.51 3.71 -25.08
N VAL A 848 -29.82 4.51 -24.27
CA VAL A 848 -29.86 4.47 -22.81
C VAL A 848 -30.20 5.86 -22.31
N ASP A 849 -31.25 5.97 -21.50
CA ASP A 849 -31.70 7.25 -20.93
C ASP A 849 -30.65 7.89 -20.01
N ALA A 850 -30.78 9.21 -19.79
CA ALA A 850 -29.86 9.93 -18.91
C ALA A 850 -29.96 9.44 -17.46
N SER A 851 -28.81 9.06 -16.89
CA SER A 851 -28.69 8.67 -15.48
C SER A 851 -29.18 9.80 -14.57
N LEU A 852 -30.06 9.47 -13.63
CA LEU A 852 -30.67 10.44 -12.71
C LEU A 852 -29.62 11.04 -11.77
N LEU A 853 -29.31 12.32 -11.97
CA LEU A 853 -28.48 13.10 -11.07
C LEU A 853 -29.24 13.45 -9.77
N PRO A 854 -28.55 13.73 -8.65
CA PRO A 854 -29.20 14.12 -7.39
C PRO A 854 -30.12 15.32 -7.53
N ALA A 855 -31.19 15.38 -6.73
CA ALA A 855 -32.16 16.48 -6.78
C ALA A 855 -31.50 17.84 -6.53
N GLY A 856 -31.65 18.77 -7.48
CA GLY A 856 -30.96 20.08 -7.50
C GLY A 856 -29.72 20.14 -8.41
N THR A 857 -29.44 19.10 -9.21
CA THR A 857 -28.31 19.08 -10.16
C THR A 857 -28.75 19.54 -11.55
N ASP A 858 -28.85 20.85 -11.77
CA ASP A 858 -29.34 21.47 -13.02
C ASP A 858 -28.35 21.42 -14.21
N ILE A 859 -27.64 20.30 -14.40
CA ILE A 859 -26.42 20.25 -15.24
C ILE A 859 -26.60 19.34 -16.48
N ASN A 860 -26.35 19.92 -17.65
CA ASN A 860 -26.27 19.20 -18.92
C ASN A 860 -24.98 18.35 -19.03
N SER A 861 -25.05 17.15 -19.62
CA SER A 861 -23.98 16.13 -19.54
C SER A 861 -22.95 16.13 -20.68
N ASN A 862 -23.00 17.06 -21.64
CA ASN A 862 -22.12 17.16 -22.84
C ASN A 862 -20.61 17.40 -22.55
N GLY A 863 -20.07 17.07 -21.37
CA GLY A 863 -18.74 17.48 -20.93
C GLY A 863 -18.01 16.50 -20.00
N ALA A 864 -18.12 15.20 -20.28
CA ALA A 864 -17.39 14.15 -19.54
C ALA A 864 -17.04 12.92 -20.41
N GLY A 865 -16.68 13.12 -21.68
CA GLY A 865 -16.30 12.04 -22.60
C GLY A 865 -15.13 11.19 -22.08
N ASP A 866 -14.12 11.83 -21.50
CA ASP A 866 -13.01 11.17 -20.78
C ASP A 866 -13.50 10.23 -19.67
N SER A 867 -14.58 10.57 -18.97
CA SER A 867 -15.17 9.72 -17.92
C SER A 867 -15.99 8.59 -18.52
N PHE A 868 -16.79 8.87 -19.55
CA PHE A 868 -17.62 7.90 -20.24
C PHE A 868 -16.79 6.82 -20.94
N THR A 869 -15.73 7.21 -21.65
CA THR A 869 -14.78 6.31 -22.30
C THR A 869 -14.03 5.43 -21.30
N CYS A 870 -13.62 5.98 -20.15
CA CYS A 870 -13.07 5.18 -19.05
C CYS A 870 -14.07 4.17 -18.50
N GLY A 871 -15.36 4.54 -18.41
CA GLY A 871 -16.44 3.65 -18.01
C GLY A 871 -16.64 2.48 -18.98
N LEU A 872 -16.78 2.75 -20.29
CA LEU A 872 -16.87 1.70 -21.32
C LEU A 872 -15.63 0.80 -21.34
N LEU A 873 -14.45 1.38 -21.21
CA LEU A 873 -13.19 0.63 -21.19
C LEU A 873 -13.15 -0.31 -19.98
N VAL A 874 -13.53 0.15 -18.79
CA VAL A 874 -13.63 -0.72 -17.60
C VAL A 874 -14.73 -1.77 -17.75
N ALA A 875 -15.86 -1.47 -18.39
CA ALA A 875 -16.92 -2.45 -18.64
C ALA A 875 -16.46 -3.62 -19.52
N ALA A 876 -15.61 -3.37 -20.52
CA ALA A 876 -14.96 -4.42 -21.32
C ALA A 876 -13.94 -5.27 -20.53
N LEU A 877 -13.44 -4.79 -19.38
CA LEU A 877 -12.43 -5.48 -18.55
C LEU A 877 -13.02 -6.34 -17.43
N ILE A 878 -14.23 -6.04 -16.95
CA ILE A 878 -14.78 -6.59 -15.68
C ILE A 878 -14.76 -8.13 -15.63
N ARG A 879 -14.90 -8.82 -16.76
CA ARG A 879 -14.87 -10.28 -16.90
C ARG A 879 -13.65 -10.98 -16.27
N HIS A 880 -12.50 -10.31 -16.14
CA HIS A 880 -11.29 -10.87 -15.50
C HIS A 880 -11.08 -10.47 -14.03
N THR A 881 -12.00 -9.72 -13.44
CA THR A 881 -11.82 -9.15 -12.09
C THR A 881 -12.43 -10.02 -10.97
N GLY A 882 -13.39 -10.88 -11.29
CA GLY A 882 -14.09 -11.74 -10.32
C GLY A 882 -14.98 -11.00 -9.31
N LEU A 883 -15.42 -9.79 -9.65
CA LEU A 883 -16.11 -8.87 -8.75
C LEU A 883 -17.62 -9.01 -8.81
N CYS A 884 -18.18 -9.83 -7.92
CA CYS A 884 -19.62 -10.08 -7.83
C CYS A 884 -20.14 -9.73 -6.42
N LEU A 885 -21.44 -9.43 -6.33
CA LEU A 885 -22.14 -8.99 -5.10
C LEU A 885 -23.43 -9.79 -4.90
N PRO A 886 -24.02 -9.81 -3.69
CA PRO A 886 -25.18 -10.65 -3.41
C PRO A 886 -26.44 -10.06 -4.02
N VAL A 887 -27.21 -10.92 -4.71
CA VAL A 887 -28.60 -10.64 -5.05
C VAL A 887 -29.44 -10.74 -3.78
N GLU A 888 -30.06 -9.64 -3.33
CA GLU A 888 -31.12 -9.72 -2.30
C GLU A 888 -32.38 -10.34 -2.90
N SER A 889 -32.90 -11.37 -2.24
CA SER A 889 -34.01 -12.18 -2.78
C SER A 889 -35.34 -11.42 -2.81
N THR A 890 -35.95 -11.33 -3.99
CA THR A 890 -37.20 -10.60 -4.26
C THR A 890 -38.37 -10.99 -3.34
N THR A 891 -39.12 -9.99 -2.85
CA THR A 891 -40.56 -10.15 -2.54
C THR A 891 -41.37 -8.97 -3.11
N PRO A 892 -42.68 -9.14 -3.44
CA PRO A 892 -43.29 -8.33 -4.50
C PRO A 892 -43.94 -7.02 -4.03
N PHE A 893 -43.78 -5.98 -4.86
CA PHE A 893 -44.40 -4.67 -4.71
C PHE A 893 -45.93 -4.72 -4.75
N LYS A 894 -46.61 -3.95 -3.88
CA LYS A 894 -48.02 -3.54 -4.05
C LYS A 894 -48.21 -2.08 -3.61
N PRO A 895 -48.67 -1.17 -4.49
CA PRO A 895 -48.69 0.26 -4.21
C PRO A 895 -50.02 0.76 -3.63
N LYS A 896 -49.97 1.89 -2.87
CA LYS A 896 -50.89 3.04 -3.05
C LYS A 896 -50.59 4.27 -2.19
N SER A 897 -50.27 5.36 -2.90
CA SER A 897 -50.81 6.75 -2.79
C SER A 897 -50.89 7.51 -1.43
N PRO A 898 -50.71 8.86 -1.44
CA PRO A 898 -50.39 9.64 -0.24
C PRO A 898 -51.56 10.45 0.38
N ALA A 899 -51.35 10.99 1.59
CA ALA A 899 -52.00 12.23 2.04
C ALA A 899 -51.30 12.95 3.23
N ALA A 900 -50.91 14.22 2.98
CA ALA A 900 -51.23 15.41 3.78
C ALA A 900 -50.72 15.64 5.24
N LYS A 901 -49.91 16.72 5.35
CA LYS A 901 -50.14 17.95 6.16
C LYS A 901 -49.71 18.06 7.64
N ASN A 902 -49.08 19.23 7.89
CA ASN A 902 -49.25 20.15 9.03
C ASN A 902 -48.66 19.76 10.42
N SER A 903 -48.28 20.70 11.30
CA SER A 903 -47.94 22.14 11.17
C SER A 903 -47.48 22.74 12.53
N GLN A 904 -46.87 23.94 12.52
CA GLN A 904 -46.61 24.84 13.67
C GLN A 904 -45.51 24.38 14.66
N GLY A 905 -44.73 25.29 15.28
CA GLY A 905 -44.55 26.73 15.04
C GLY A 905 -44.09 27.53 16.28
N ASN A 906 -43.52 28.73 16.05
CA ASN A 906 -43.40 29.86 17.01
C ASN A 906 -42.46 29.68 18.24
N ASP A 907 -41.78 30.70 18.80
CA ASP A 907 -41.47 32.09 18.33
C ASP A 907 -40.37 32.75 19.19
N MET A 908 -39.82 33.90 18.73
CA MET A 908 -39.21 35.01 19.51
C MET A 908 -38.03 34.73 20.50
N SER A 909 -37.20 35.66 21.00
CA SER A 909 -36.76 37.05 20.69
C SER A 909 -35.68 37.45 21.75
N ALA A 910 -34.81 38.47 21.67
CA ALA A 910 -34.15 39.29 20.61
C ALA A 910 -33.17 40.28 21.31
N SER A 911 -32.47 41.17 20.57
CA SER A 911 -31.78 42.42 21.04
C SER A 911 -30.56 42.30 22.00
N THR A 912 -29.53 43.17 22.04
CA THR A 912 -29.07 44.37 21.26
C THR A 912 -27.62 44.74 21.65
N ASP A 913 -26.83 45.39 20.75
CA ASP A 913 -25.80 46.46 20.95
C ASP A 913 -24.65 46.29 22.01
N SER A 914 -23.48 46.97 22.05
CA SER A 914 -22.58 47.78 21.19
C SER A 914 -21.27 48.06 22.01
N LEU A 915 -20.14 48.72 21.66
CA LEU A 915 -19.53 49.37 20.47
C LEU A 915 -17.99 49.55 20.71
N ASP A 916 -17.28 50.25 19.79
CA ASP A 916 -15.98 50.98 19.94
C ASP A 916 -14.62 50.29 20.24
N GLY A 917 -13.52 50.91 19.71
CA GLY A 917 -12.17 50.86 20.32
C GLY A 917 -10.94 50.60 19.40
N LEU A 918 -10.25 51.65 18.92
CA LEU A 918 -8.97 51.53 18.15
C LEU A 918 -7.73 51.29 19.05
N SER A 919 -6.69 50.57 18.56
CA SER A 919 -5.40 51.20 18.14
C SER A 919 -4.17 50.25 17.90
N THR A 920 -3.50 50.50 16.76
CA THR A 920 -2.06 50.39 16.38
C THR A 920 -1.01 49.51 17.11
N SER A 921 -0.30 48.71 16.27
CA SER A 921 1.18 48.65 16.06
C SER A 921 2.08 47.49 16.57
N SER A 922 2.65 46.79 15.56
CA SER A 922 4.04 46.29 15.41
C SER A 922 4.72 45.27 16.36
N SER A 923 5.09 44.14 15.72
CA SER A 923 6.39 43.42 15.78
C SER A 923 6.58 42.22 16.72
N SER A 924 7.41 41.28 16.22
CA SER A 924 7.83 39.99 16.82
C SER A 924 6.72 38.96 17.10
N SER A 925 6.89 37.74 16.57
CA SER A 925 5.99 36.60 16.76
C SER A 925 6.63 35.52 17.63
N PRO A 926 6.18 35.31 18.89
CA PRO A 926 6.70 34.24 19.74
C PRO A 926 6.14 32.87 19.36
N THR A 927 6.90 31.82 19.62
CA THR A 927 6.47 30.41 19.48
C THR A 927 5.40 30.07 20.52
N LYS A 928 4.23 29.62 20.08
CA LYS A 928 3.11 29.24 20.97
C LYS A 928 3.39 27.89 21.66
N LYS A 929 3.27 27.83 22.99
CA LYS A 929 3.16 26.57 23.75
C LYS A 929 1.87 25.83 23.33
N PRO A 930 1.85 24.48 23.29
CA PRO A 930 0.65 23.70 22.98
C PRO A 930 -0.40 23.80 24.11
N THR A 931 -1.63 23.41 23.78
CA THR A 931 -2.74 23.18 24.73
C THR A 931 -3.35 21.79 24.53
N ALA A 932 -4.06 21.27 25.53
CA ALA A 932 -4.76 19.98 25.48
C ALA A 932 -5.67 19.86 24.26
N TYR A 933 -6.52 20.87 24.07
CA TYR A 933 -7.35 21.00 22.88
C TYR A 933 -6.51 21.07 21.59
N SER A 934 -5.32 21.68 21.58
CA SER A 934 -4.46 21.71 20.37
C SER A 934 -3.76 20.39 20.05
N LEU A 935 -3.49 19.55 21.05
CA LEU A 935 -2.99 18.18 20.87
C LEU A 935 -4.12 17.27 20.37
N TYR A 936 -5.30 17.39 20.98
CA TYR A 936 -6.54 16.80 20.46
C TYR A 936 -6.80 17.23 19.00
N MET A 937 -6.70 18.53 18.70
CA MET A 937 -6.78 19.12 17.35
C MET A 937 -5.60 18.77 16.45
N ARG A 938 -4.56 18.07 16.91
CA ARG A 938 -3.43 17.59 16.09
C ARG A 938 -3.57 16.11 15.79
N GLU A 939 -3.74 15.29 16.81
CA GLU A 939 -4.00 13.85 16.68
C GLU A 939 -5.29 13.62 15.87
N ASN A 940 -6.35 14.37 16.18
CA ASN A 940 -7.60 14.36 15.43
C ASN A 940 -7.64 15.40 14.28
N TYR A 941 -6.57 16.18 14.01
CA TYR A 941 -6.61 17.14 12.87
C TYR A 941 -6.91 16.40 11.59
N VAL A 942 -6.21 15.28 11.36
CA VAL A 942 -6.26 14.54 10.10
C VAL A 942 -7.65 13.94 9.91
N ALA A 943 -8.20 13.31 10.94
CA ALA A 943 -9.56 12.74 10.93
C ALA A 943 -10.65 13.81 10.76
N LEU A 944 -10.57 14.94 11.48
CA LEU A 944 -11.58 15.99 11.38
C LEU A 944 -11.43 16.86 10.14
N LYS A 945 -10.22 16.99 9.60
CA LYS A 945 -9.98 17.56 8.26
C LYS A 945 -10.73 16.77 7.18
N GLN A 946 -10.80 15.44 7.31
CA GLN A 946 -11.68 14.57 6.52
C GLN A 946 -13.17 14.80 6.84
N GLN A 947 -13.59 14.67 8.10
CA GLN A 947 -15.01 14.81 8.50
C GLN A 947 -15.61 16.22 8.30
N CYS A 948 -14.79 17.25 8.07
CA CYS A 948 -15.20 18.64 7.88
C CYS A 948 -14.80 19.21 6.50
N SER A 949 -14.42 18.37 5.55
CA SER A 949 -14.15 18.77 4.15
C SER A 949 -13.12 19.89 3.97
N ASP A 950 -12.04 19.89 4.77
CA ASP A 950 -10.99 20.92 4.83
C ASP A 950 -11.44 22.39 5.11
N ASP A 951 -12.72 22.64 5.44
CA ASP A 951 -13.11 23.97 5.96
C ASP A 951 -12.54 24.15 7.35
N LYS A 952 -11.49 24.99 7.47
CA LYS A 952 -10.84 25.33 8.73
C LYS A 952 -11.82 25.84 9.78
N LYS A 953 -12.94 26.48 9.40
CA LYS A 953 -13.95 26.93 10.36
C LYS A 953 -14.75 25.74 10.90
N ALA A 954 -15.26 24.87 10.02
CA ALA A 954 -15.92 23.62 10.41
C ALA A 954 -14.98 22.63 11.14
N ILE A 955 -13.71 22.49 10.76
CA ILE A 955 -12.74 21.64 11.50
C ILE A 955 -12.58 22.16 12.93
N PHE A 956 -12.32 23.46 13.10
CA PHE A 956 -12.18 24.02 14.44
C PHE A 956 -13.50 23.91 15.23
N SER A 957 -14.66 24.18 14.63
CA SER A 957 -15.95 23.96 15.29
C SER A 957 -16.17 22.50 15.69
N ARG A 958 -16.16 21.55 14.74
CA ARG A 958 -16.46 20.13 15.00
C ARG A 958 -15.41 19.47 15.90
N CYS A 959 -14.17 19.93 15.87
CA CYS A 959 -13.18 19.51 16.87
C CYS A 959 -13.45 20.12 18.25
N HIS A 960 -13.90 21.37 18.33
CA HIS A 960 -14.32 21.99 19.60
C HIS A 960 -15.59 21.32 20.16
N GLU A 961 -16.45 20.83 19.28
CA GLU A 961 -17.61 20.01 19.58
C GLU A 961 -17.20 18.64 20.11
N MET A 962 -16.37 17.89 19.38
CA MET A 962 -15.80 16.62 19.83
C MET A 962 -15.05 16.77 21.15
N TRP A 963 -14.10 17.71 21.25
CA TRP A 963 -13.33 18.00 22.46
C TRP A 963 -14.18 18.24 23.70
N ALA A 964 -15.41 18.72 23.54
CA ALA A 964 -16.33 18.97 24.64
C ALA A 964 -17.39 17.87 24.84
N ALA A 965 -17.71 17.14 23.77
CA ALA A 965 -18.49 15.91 23.75
C ALA A 965 -17.79 14.74 24.42
N GLU A 966 -16.46 14.76 24.33
CA GLU A 966 -15.49 13.87 24.95
C GLU A 966 -15.80 13.65 26.44
N SER A 967 -15.33 12.55 27.03
CA SER A 967 -15.48 12.35 28.48
C SER A 967 -14.62 13.35 29.27
N ASP A 968 -14.92 13.62 30.54
CA ASP A 968 -14.06 14.52 31.34
C ASP A 968 -12.78 13.79 31.83
N GLU A 969 -12.72 12.46 31.78
CA GLU A 969 -11.48 11.66 31.88
C GLU A 969 -10.61 11.81 30.63
N ASN A 970 -11.15 11.63 29.41
CA ASN A 970 -10.37 11.81 28.17
C ASN A 970 -9.87 13.25 28.01
N LYS A 971 -10.62 14.26 28.48
CA LYS A 971 -10.07 15.63 28.55
C LYS A 971 -8.91 15.74 29.53
N GLN A 972 -8.99 15.06 30.68
CA GLN A 972 -7.87 14.96 31.62
C GLN A 972 -6.68 14.17 31.04
N MET A 973 -6.88 13.16 30.18
CA MET A 973 -5.79 12.55 29.39
C MET A 973 -5.06 13.62 28.57
N TYR A 974 -5.77 14.38 27.73
CA TYR A 974 -5.12 15.35 26.86
C TYR A 974 -4.58 16.57 27.64
N GLU A 975 -5.18 16.94 28.77
CA GLU A 975 -4.61 17.92 29.70
C GLU A 975 -3.37 17.40 30.42
N ARG A 976 -3.25 16.08 30.66
CA ARG A 976 -2.04 15.42 31.18
C ARG A 976 -0.97 15.27 30.11
N ARG A 977 -1.28 14.74 28.93
CA ARG A 977 -0.37 14.70 27.77
C ARG A 977 0.11 16.09 27.38
N CYS A 978 -0.76 17.10 27.45
CA CYS A 978 -0.35 18.47 27.22
C CYS A 978 0.45 19.03 28.39
N LYS A 979 0.13 18.70 29.65
CA LYS A 979 1.02 18.98 30.76
C LYS A 979 2.38 18.32 30.58
N GLU A 980 2.48 17.12 30.02
CA GLU A 980 3.76 16.44 29.78
C GLU A 980 4.48 17.00 28.56
N GLU A 981 3.81 17.33 27.46
CA GLU A 981 4.44 18.12 26.40
C GLU A 981 4.89 19.48 26.94
N ILE A 982 4.09 20.16 27.78
CA ILE A 982 4.45 21.42 28.41
C ILE A 982 5.53 21.22 29.48
N GLU A 983 5.59 20.14 30.27
CA GLU A 983 6.58 19.90 31.32
C GLU A 983 7.85 19.21 30.76
N LYS A 984 7.81 18.73 29.51
CA LYS A 984 8.97 18.27 28.75
C LYS A 984 9.56 19.40 27.92
N ASN A 985 8.73 20.15 27.19
CA ASN A 985 9.14 21.44 26.62
C ASN A 985 9.52 22.43 27.73
N ASP A 986 8.91 22.39 28.92
CA ASP A 986 9.25 23.15 30.14
C ASP A 986 10.04 22.30 31.17
N ALA A 987 10.72 21.24 30.75
CA ALA A 987 11.94 20.75 31.42
C ALA A 987 13.16 21.03 30.53
N GLU A 988 12.96 21.06 29.23
CA GLU A 988 13.79 21.82 28.29
C GLU A 988 13.64 23.35 28.52
N ALA A 989 12.51 23.81 29.10
CA ALA A 989 12.18 25.23 29.36
C ALA A 989 11.54 25.54 30.75
N ALA A 990 11.87 24.79 31.81
CA ALA A 990 12.04 25.31 33.19
C ALA A 990 13.52 25.21 33.62
N THR A 991 14.32 24.51 32.81
CA THR A 991 15.63 24.98 32.33
C THR A 991 15.52 26.33 31.56
N VAL A 992 14.30 26.90 31.40
CA VAL A 992 13.97 28.32 31.17
C VAL A 992 12.88 28.78 32.17
N ALA A 993 11.58 28.93 31.82
CA ALA A 993 10.50 29.24 32.77
C ALA A 993 9.01 29.00 32.29
N VAL A 994 8.17 28.56 33.24
CA VAL A 994 6.79 29.04 33.59
C VAL A 994 5.52 28.58 32.80
N GLN A 995 4.63 27.91 33.56
CA GLN A 995 3.14 27.88 33.64
C GLN A 995 2.22 27.83 32.38
N ALA A 996 1.56 26.66 32.23
CA ALA A 996 0.10 26.38 32.22
C ALA A 996 -0.98 27.28 31.50
N THR A 997 -1.65 26.63 30.54
CA THR A 997 -3.10 26.48 30.16
C THR A 997 -4.23 26.69 31.22
N PRO A 998 -5.58 26.50 30.97
CA PRO A 998 -6.43 26.14 29.77
C PRO A 998 -7.75 27.04 29.68
N PRO A 999 -9.06 26.64 29.42
CA PRO A 999 -9.67 25.44 28.74
C PRO A 999 -10.68 25.41 27.50
N PRO A 1000 -11.94 25.95 27.46
CA PRO A 1000 -13.15 25.12 27.15
C PRO A 1000 -14.01 25.55 25.91
N LYS A 1001 -15.15 24.96 25.47
CA LYS A 1001 -15.81 23.59 25.43
C LYS A 1001 -17.27 23.72 24.81
N ALA A 1002 -17.66 23.14 23.63
CA ALA A 1002 -19.04 22.58 23.27
C ALA A 1002 -19.26 22.32 21.74
N LYS A 1003 -20.20 21.49 21.19
CA LYS A 1003 -20.75 20.07 21.29
C LYS A 1003 -21.77 19.85 20.09
N ARG A 1004 -22.15 18.72 19.42
CA ARG A 1004 -21.95 17.22 19.27
C ARG A 1004 -22.63 16.81 17.86
N SER A 1005 -22.75 15.62 17.21
CA SER A 1005 -22.62 14.14 17.46
C SER A 1005 -22.72 13.21 16.18
N ASP A 1006 -22.39 11.89 16.31
CA ASP A 1006 -22.93 10.58 15.74
C ASP A 1006 -23.22 10.39 14.18
N GLU A 1007 -23.64 9.27 13.52
CA GLU A 1007 -24.05 7.83 13.79
C GLU A 1007 -23.86 6.88 12.50
N ASN A 1008 -24.43 5.63 12.37
CA ASN A 1008 -24.06 4.51 11.39
C ASN A 1008 -25.23 3.82 10.54
N ASP A 1009 -25.06 2.84 9.58
CA ASP A 1009 -24.85 1.33 9.69
C ASP A 1009 -24.80 0.51 8.30
N VAL A 1010 -24.63 -0.87 8.24
CA VAL A 1010 -24.91 -1.94 7.14
C VAL A 1010 -23.74 -2.87 6.52
N PRO A 1011 -23.94 -4.17 6.04
CA PRO A 1011 -22.88 -5.24 5.80
C PRO A 1011 -22.57 -5.89 4.37
N SER A 1012 -22.56 -7.26 4.14
CA SER A 1012 -21.53 -8.05 3.36
C SER A 1012 -21.88 -8.95 2.08
N ARG A 1013 -20.93 -9.78 1.52
CA ARG A 1013 -20.78 -10.32 0.10
C ARG A 1013 -21.00 -11.85 -0.21
N ASN A 1014 -21.06 -12.27 -1.50
CA ASN A 1014 -21.30 -13.66 -2.04
C ASN A 1014 -20.41 -14.05 -3.29
N LEU A 1015 -20.49 -15.28 -3.86
CA LEU A 1015 -19.34 -15.97 -4.52
C LEU A 1015 -19.50 -16.66 -5.91
N HIS A 1016 -20.63 -16.58 -6.64
CA HIS A 1016 -20.93 -17.58 -7.72
C HIS A 1016 -20.83 -17.14 -9.22
N LEU A 1017 -20.53 -15.87 -9.53
CA LEU A 1017 -20.86 -15.24 -10.83
C LEU A 1017 -19.64 -14.90 -11.74
N ALA A 1018 -18.43 -15.30 -11.36
CA ALA A 1018 -17.18 -14.66 -11.74
C ALA A 1018 -16.60 -14.89 -13.17
N ASN A 1019 -17.41 -15.03 -14.25
CA ASN A 1019 -16.86 -15.29 -15.61
C ASN A 1019 -17.63 -14.76 -16.85
N GLN A 1020 -18.80 -14.13 -16.71
CA GLN A 1020 -19.59 -13.69 -17.89
C GLN A 1020 -19.14 -12.30 -18.43
N PRO A 1021 -19.24 -12.04 -19.75
CA PRO A 1021 -19.02 -10.71 -20.33
C PRO A 1021 -20.25 -9.81 -20.13
N MET A 1022 -20.02 -8.56 -19.71
CA MET A 1022 -21.09 -7.57 -19.56
C MET A 1022 -21.72 -7.23 -20.92
N ASN A 1023 -23.05 -7.28 -21.03
CA ASN A 1023 -23.77 -6.87 -22.23
C ASN A 1023 -23.61 -5.35 -22.51
N LEU A 1024 -23.83 -4.92 -23.75
CA LEU A 1024 -23.57 -3.54 -24.16
C LEU A 1024 -24.46 -2.50 -23.45
N GLU A 1025 -25.72 -2.84 -23.14
CA GLU A 1025 -26.65 -1.92 -22.48
C GLU A 1025 -26.18 -1.60 -21.05
N THR A 1026 -25.83 -2.64 -20.29
CA THR A 1026 -25.28 -2.50 -18.93
C THR A 1026 -23.91 -1.80 -18.94
N ALA A 1027 -23.08 -2.04 -19.96
CA ALA A 1027 -21.81 -1.33 -20.14
C ALA A 1027 -22.01 0.18 -20.40
N ALA A 1028 -23.01 0.54 -21.20
CA ALA A 1028 -23.37 1.94 -21.49
C ALA A 1028 -24.03 2.65 -20.30
N GLN A 1029 -24.85 1.94 -19.51
CA GLN A 1029 -25.44 2.42 -18.27
C GLN A 1029 -24.33 2.68 -17.22
N PHE A 1030 -23.39 1.75 -17.08
CA PHE A 1030 -22.20 1.94 -16.24
C PHE A 1030 -21.37 3.16 -16.68
N ALA A 1031 -21.08 3.29 -17.98
CA ALA A 1031 -20.36 4.44 -18.53
C ALA A 1031 -21.09 5.78 -18.29
N SER A 1032 -22.41 5.80 -18.45
CA SER A 1032 -23.25 6.96 -18.18
C SER A 1032 -23.20 7.39 -16.71
N LEU A 1033 -23.21 6.44 -15.77
CA LEU A 1033 -23.11 6.72 -14.34
C LEU A 1033 -21.72 7.17 -13.91
N VAL A 1034 -20.66 6.58 -14.47
CA VAL A 1034 -19.27 7.06 -14.29
C VAL A 1034 -19.12 8.50 -14.78
N ALA A 1035 -19.71 8.84 -15.94
CA ALA A 1035 -19.75 10.20 -16.45
C ALA A 1035 -20.57 11.14 -15.56
N ALA A 1036 -21.80 10.77 -15.20
CA ALA A 1036 -22.71 11.54 -14.36
C ALA A 1036 -22.09 11.89 -12.99
N ARG A 1037 -21.44 10.91 -12.35
CA ARG A 1037 -20.70 11.07 -11.08
C ARG A 1037 -19.38 11.84 -11.22
N HIS A 1038 -18.91 12.10 -12.44
CA HIS A 1038 -17.91 13.13 -12.70
C HIS A 1038 -18.53 14.48 -13.12
N ILE A 1039 -19.80 14.56 -13.49
CA ILE A 1039 -20.41 15.82 -13.93
C ILE A 1039 -20.83 16.67 -12.74
N ASP A 1040 -21.40 16.05 -11.70
CA ASP A 1040 -21.77 16.73 -10.45
C ASP A 1040 -20.53 17.24 -9.68
N MET A 1041 -20.61 18.48 -9.21
CA MET A 1041 -19.56 19.17 -8.46
C MET A 1041 -19.33 18.58 -7.07
N SER A 1042 -20.39 18.07 -6.44
CA SER A 1042 -20.30 17.47 -5.10
C SER A 1042 -19.47 16.19 -5.13
N THR A 1043 -19.59 15.43 -6.23
CA THR A 1043 -18.94 14.13 -6.41
C THR A 1043 -17.56 14.20 -7.07
N ARG A 1044 -17.25 15.23 -7.89
CA ARG A 1044 -15.90 15.46 -8.50
C ARG A 1044 -14.72 15.43 -7.51
N ASN A 1045 -14.97 15.84 -6.27
CA ASN A 1045 -13.98 15.94 -5.19
C ASN A 1045 -13.85 14.69 -4.32
N LEU A 1046 -14.78 13.72 -4.42
CA LEU A 1046 -14.64 12.43 -3.73
C LEU A 1046 -13.32 11.76 -4.11
N THR A 1047 -12.67 11.11 -3.16
CA THR A 1047 -11.35 10.48 -3.38
C THR A 1047 -11.44 9.27 -4.30
N HIS A 1048 -12.52 8.48 -4.20
CA HIS A 1048 -12.75 7.24 -4.95
C HIS A 1048 -14.15 7.18 -5.56
N VAL A 1049 -14.28 6.41 -6.65
CA VAL A 1049 -15.56 6.12 -7.31
C VAL A 1049 -15.92 4.67 -7.02
N ASN A 1050 -16.81 4.45 -6.05
CA ASN A 1050 -17.23 3.10 -5.66
C ASN A 1050 -18.02 2.45 -6.82
N ILE A 1051 -17.40 1.47 -7.48
CA ILE A 1051 -17.96 0.68 -8.60
C ILE A 1051 -19.26 0.00 -8.19
N ASN A 1052 -19.29 -0.60 -6.99
CA ASN A 1052 -20.43 -1.35 -6.47
C ASN A 1052 -21.65 -0.44 -6.35
N ARG A 1053 -21.45 0.73 -5.73
CA ARG A 1053 -22.48 1.76 -5.64
C ARG A 1053 -22.93 2.26 -7.01
N ILE A 1054 -22.06 2.34 -8.01
CA ILE A 1054 -22.49 2.64 -9.39
C ILE A 1054 -23.36 1.50 -9.98
N ARG A 1055 -23.06 0.22 -9.68
CA ARG A 1055 -23.89 -0.92 -10.11
C ARG A 1055 -25.24 -0.94 -9.37
N GLU A 1056 -25.27 -0.57 -8.09
CA GLU A 1056 -26.49 -0.38 -7.28
C GLU A 1056 -27.33 0.82 -7.74
N GLU A 1057 -26.68 1.93 -8.13
CA GLU A 1057 -27.30 3.12 -8.71
C GLU A 1057 -27.71 2.91 -10.19
N SER A 1058 -27.27 1.82 -10.83
CA SER A 1058 -27.74 1.42 -12.17
C SER A 1058 -29.09 0.71 -12.06
N SER A 1059 -30.15 1.39 -12.49
CA SER A 1059 -31.54 0.91 -12.41
C SER A 1059 -31.87 -0.14 -13.49
N VAL A 1060 -31.03 -1.16 -13.62
CA VAL A 1060 -31.17 -2.25 -14.58
C VAL A 1060 -32.24 -3.22 -14.08
N SER A 1061 -33.01 -3.82 -15.00
CA SER A 1061 -33.93 -4.91 -14.62
C SER A 1061 -33.14 -6.13 -14.10
N ALA A 1062 -33.73 -6.91 -13.18
CA ALA A 1062 -33.03 -7.91 -12.37
C ALA A 1062 -32.13 -8.88 -13.16
N HIS A 1063 -32.56 -9.30 -14.36
CA HIS A 1063 -31.77 -10.23 -15.19
C HIS A 1063 -30.43 -9.67 -15.70
N GLY A 1064 -30.26 -8.34 -15.83
CA GLY A 1064 -28.98 -7.74 -16.21
C GLY A 1064 -27.96 -7.67 -15.06
N LEU A 1065 -28.44 -7.71 -13.81
CA LEU A 1065 -27.63 -7.77 -12.59
C LEU A 1065 -27.42 -9.22 -12.10
N GLU A 1066 -28.16 -10.20 -12.62
CA GLU A 1066 -28.00 -11.63 -12.31
C GLU A 1066 -26.85 -12.33 -13.06
N GLU A 1067 -26.16 -11.64 -13.99
CA GLU A 1067 -24.93 -12.11 -14.66
C GLU A 1067 -23.65 -11.39 -14.16
N ILE A 1068 -23.73 -10.69 -13.01
CA ILE A 1068 -22.79 -9.62 -12.60
C ILE A 1068 -21.99 -9.89 -11.30
#